data_AF-A0A3S1IIP1-F1
#
_entry.id   AF-A0A3S1IIP1-F1
#
_cell.length_a   1.000
_cell.length_b   1.000
_cell.length_c   1.000
_cell.angle_alpha   90.00
_cell.angle_beta   90.00
_cell.angle_gamma   90.00
#
_symmetry.space_group_name_H-M   'P 1'
#
loop_
_entity.id
_entity.type
_entity.pdbx_description
1 polymer ?
#
loop_
_entity_poly.entity_id
_entity_poly.type
_entity_poly.pdbx_seq_one_letter_code
_entity_poly.pdbx_strand_id
1 'polypeptide(L)'
;LSPYDQDGIHPKATPVELPQLPFVWGMNTLGARVPTSAMDDWLNRDLRVERLRKMGAWGDQQDRAARFSHWIRAAEHSAQQPSFLLREYEAEFKKGRINVMACSTTMEMGVDIGSIEAVLNTNTPPAIANYRQRVGRAGRARQPIALALTLCKDQPLDRLAFANPAEFLAKQVPAPQVSLESPTIARRHAHAYLLANFLKAKAAELHRLTNNRFFGLGQDPRMATGLSLPSDQFLAWLDAAAGEPDILVALETVLNGTPVKVATELFENAREVMERIKADLQSEWEALEDEAVDDDAESTAVDKARKLQRRRLEQNYLLGELAGRGFLPSYGFPTDVVPFITLTAEERQRQEEATEEKNEDEQRFKARGWPSRQRDLAIYEYAPGRGIVIDGVVRESAGVTLNWKRPADQDDVREVQSMRQVSWCRSCGTLVSTPAAVETLVCPECGESNFRSLRYLAPAGFAVDIRFKIHDDTRDLGASSPEDPWVSSRTSAWRALPDPRLGRVRVGADGKVFWFNRGPNHHGYEICLHCGRAAAEIDQAGTGTLIGHKPLRGSPRAADGETCTGGIVTDAPFAIARHLSLGQEIRTDVCEVQLYDCASREAALAIALALREAVARDLGVDTDEMGFAAPEAIHPMLGRSRSAVVFDRASGGAGFSARIARDPVEFLTRARDLLDCTKAGRCRDRDAVHACARCVLSSDSQHIVDETDRKTAHEILSRVVERLHLPSEARLFGPQTTYEPAPLSEAVTEELQRDAAARIVVPLRGAPAGWELDSWPMTHILERWGARERPATVAVDASALRAADGVTRRQFVLWAQRARVNVRDLGAEGLPDWLVAVVAPPGTTAWTSAAGSAKEVGEGWAAASEAPVVRGSVPPASEGAEVDLESLLMTAGREALVEIGTELDGSAAGFGARLKSTLARHSPELGRVLDGQLLSLKYSDRYLFSPLAVRLVTELVEGFGARDADVTITTLNARTTAQARESRLIQSDWADLGDRATLLRQFLAEVAPRSMVDLVHRMGHRRRLDFVTDRGSGTVFFDQGVGSWKAVGRIPFDHLADLTRQLRALKAPFDIKNDIEGTYLAVRLNE
;
A
#
# COMPACT_ATOMS: atom_id res chain seq x y z
N LEU A 1 13.37 39.18 34.42
CA LEU A 1 14.61 38.82 35.16
C LEU A 1 15.71 38.55 34.13
N SER A 2 16.96 38.92 34.44
CA SER A 2 18.07 38.93 33.48
C SER A 2 18.59 37.50 33.24
N PRO A 3 19.09 37.12 32.05
CA PRO A 3 19.71 35.80 31.80
C PRO A 3 20.97 35.52 32.64
N TYR A 4 21.40 36.48 33.47
CA TYR A 4 22.50 36.35 34.43
C TYR A 4 22.04 36.12 35.88
N ASP A 5 20.73 35.96 36.13
CA ASP A 5 20.22 35.50 37.43
C ASP A 5 20.45 33.98 37.55
N GLN A 6 21.62 33.58 38.05
CA GLN A 6 21.85 32.26 38.63
C GLN A 6 21.89 32.42 40.16
N ASP A 7 21.22 31.51 40.88
CA ASP A 7 21.27 31.36 42.35
C ASP A 7 20.54 32.41 43.22
N GLY A 8 19.62 33.21 42.68
CA GLY A 8 18.82 34.16 43.48
C GLY A 8 19.62 35.34 44.05
N ILE A 9 20.84 35.54 43.56
CA ILE A 9 21.68 36.70 43.86
C ILE A 9 21.41 37.76 42.80
N HIS A 10 20.50 38.68 43.10
CA HIS A 10 20.28 39.82 42.22
C HIS A 10 21.50 40.74 42.27
N PRO A 11 22.22 40.95 41.14
CA PRO A 11 23.25 41.96 41.09
C PRO A 11 22.62 43.31 41.41
N LYS A 12 23.16 44.03 42.40
CA LYS A 12 22.71 45.40 42.68
C LYS A 12 22.88 46.22 41.40
N ALA A 13 21.76 46.66 40.82
CA ALA A 13 21.78 47.53 39.66
C ALA A 13 22.50 48.84 40.04
N THR A 14 23.64 49.08 39.42
CA THR A 14 24.37 50.33 39.60
C THR A 14 23.87 51.33 38.56
N PRO A 15 23.39 52.51 38.96
CA PRO A 15 23.00 53.52 37.99
C PRO A 15 24.22 53.92 37.15
N VAL A 16 24.06 53.93 35.84
CA VAL A 16 25.05 54.40 34.88
C VAL A 16 24.48 55.62 34.15
N GLU A 17 25.31 56.64 33.97
CA GLU A 17 24.93 57.83 33.22
C GLU A 17 25.22 57.61 31.74
N LEU A 18 24.17 57.55 30.91
CA LEU A 18 24.31 57.43 29.47
C LEU A 18 24.66 58.80 28.85
N PRO A 19 25.59 58.87 27.89
CA PRO A 19 25.93 60.11 27.22
C PRO A 19 24.76 60.60 26.34
N GLN A 20 24.58 61.91 26.26
CA GLN A 20 23.65 62.51 25.30
C GLN A 20 24.25 62.45 23.89
N LEU A 21 23.44 62.04 22.92
CA LEU A 21 23.86 62.01 21.52
C LEU A 21 24.07 63.44 21.01
N PRO A 22 25.23 63.75 20.40
CA PRO A 22 25.56 65.09 19.93
C PRO A 22 24.72 65.55 18.73
N PHE A 23 24.11 64.59 18.01
CA PHE A 23 23.31 64.83 16.82
C PHE A 23 21.95 64.15 16.95
N VAL A 24 20.94 64.92 17.34
CA VAL A 24 19.58 64.41 17.51
C VAL A 24 19.05 63.96 16.14
N TRP A 25 18.64 62.69 16.02
CA TRP A 25 18.23 62.05 14.74
C TRP A 25 19.30 62.09 13.63
N GLY A 26 20.59 62.20 14.00
CA GLY A 26 21.69 62.31 13.04
C GLY A 26 21.71 63.65 12.29
N MET A 27 21.08 64.70 12.86
CA MET A 27 21.04 66.05 12.30
C MET A 27 21.90 67.01 13.11
N ASN A 28 22.50 67.99 12.43
CA ASN A 28 23.15 69.12 13.08
C ASN A 28 22.12 70.18 13.52
N THR A 29 22.58 71.24 14.18
CA THR A 29 21.74 72.36 14.64
C THR A 29 21.03 73.13 13.51
N LEU A 30 21.42 72.91 12.25
CA LEU A 30 20.81 73.50 11.05
C LEU A 30 19.83 72.53 10.36
N GLY A 31 19.58 71.35 10.93
CA GLY A 31 18.70 70.33 10.35
C GLY A 31 19.31 69.52 9.20
N ALA A 32 20.60 69.67 8.92
CA ALA A 32 21.29 68.89 7.88
C ALA A 32 21.83 67.57 8.44
N ARG A 33 21.75 66.50 7.64
CA ARG A 33 22.24 65.17 8.02
C ARG A 33 23.75 65.18 8.19
N VAL A 34 24.22 64.70 9.33
CA VAL A 34 25.64 64.68 9.68
C VAL A 34 26.31 63.44 9.06
N PRO A 35 27.52 63.55 8.47
CA PRO A 35 28.24 62.40 7.94
C PRO A 35 28.59 61.41 9.07
N THR A 36 28.58 60.11 8.75
CA THR A 36 28.83 59.02 9.72
C THR A 36 30.17 59.18 10.44
N SER A 37 31.19 59.73 9.77
CA SER A 37 32.51 60.00 10.34
C SER A 37 32.48 60.92 11.58
N ALA A 38 31.56 61.89 11.63
CA ALA A 38 31.46 62.77 12.79
C ALA A 38 30.80 62.07 14.00
N MET A 39 29.93 61.09 13.74
CA MET A 39 29.41 60.22 14.81
C MET A 39 30.51 59.27 15.30
N ASP A 40 31.31 58.72 14.39
CA ASP A 40 32.44 57.85 14.72
C ASP A 40 33.50 58.59 15.54
N ASP A 41 33.81 59.84 15.18
CA ASP A 41 34.71 60.70 15.94
C ASP A 41 34.20 60.92 17.38
N TRP A 42 32.89 61.13 17.56
CA TRP A 42 32.31 61.26 18.89
C TRP A 42 32.36 59.94 19.68
N LEU A 43 31.94 58.82 19.07
CA LEU A 43 31.99 57.49 19.68
C LEU A 43 33.40 57.10 20.13
N ASN A 44 34.43 57.59 19.44
CA ASN A 44 35.84 57.31 19.76
C ASN A 44 36.47 58.30 20.75
N ARG A 45 35.90 59.50 20.93
CA ARG A 45 36.50 60.57 21.76
C ARG A 45 35.72 60.87 23.04
N ASP A 46 34.45 60.50 23.13
CA ASP A 46 33.65 60.77 24.33
C ASP A 46 34.09 59.86 25.50
N LEU A 47 34.63 60.50 26.55
CA LEU A 47 35.15 59.81 27.73
C LEU A 47 34.08 58.98 28.47
N ARG A 48 32.79 59.30 28.32
CA ARG A 48 31.69 58.54 28.93
C ARG A 48 31.44 57.26 28.13
N VAL A 49 31.47 57.32 26.81
CA VAL A 49 31.40 56.12 25.94
C VAL A 49 32.58 55.18 26.25
N GLU A 50 33.81 55.72 26.33
CA GLU A 50 35.00 54.92 26.68
C GLU A 50 34.87 54.25 28.07
N ARG A 51 34.38 55.00 29.07
CA ARG A 51 34.13 54.47 30.41
C ARG A 51 33.08 53.36 30.39
N LEU A 52 31.97 53.54 29.69
CA LEU A 52 30.91 52.54 29.59
C LEU A 52 31.37 51.29 28.83
N ARG A 53 32.21 51.44 27.80
CA ARG A 53 32.85 50.30 27.10
C ARG A 53 33.73 49.48 28.04
N LYS A 54 34.56 50.14 28.85
CA LYS A 54 35.38 49.46 29.89
C LYS A 54 34.54 48.73 30.94
N MET A 55 33.33 49.21 31.21
CA MET A 55 32.37 48.58 32.12
C MET A 55 31.51 47.49 31.46
N GLY A 56 31.65 47.26 30.15
CA GLY A 56 30.77 46.36 29.38
C GLY A 56 29.33 46.88 29.22
N ALA A 57 29.06 48.13 29.60
CA ALA A 57 27.73 48.76 29.56
C ALA A 57 27.45 49.49 28.23
N TRP A 58 28.44 49.56 27.34
CA TRP A 58 28.30 50.11 25.99
C TRP A 58 29.10 49.24 25.02
N GLY A 59 28.48 48.79 23.94
CA GLY A 59 29.09 47.98 22.89
C GLY A 59 28.50 48.29 21.52
N ASP A 60 28.61 47.33 20.61
CA ASP A 60 28.27 47.53 19.19
C ASP A 60 26.80 47.92 18.96
N GLN A 61 25.88 47.47 19.83
CA GLN A 61 24.46 47.82 19.71
C GLN A 61 24.21 49.31 19.99
N GLN A 62 24.87 49.86 21.01
CA GLN A 62 24.78 51.26 21.39
C GLN A 62 25.46 52.16 20.34
N ASP A 63 26.59 51.72 19.77
CA ASP A 63 27.24 52.38 18.63
C ASP A 63 26.29 52.46 17.42
N ARG A 64 25.62 51.35 17.08
CA ARG A 64 24.62 51.31 15.99
C ARG A 64 23.42 52.21 16.26
N ALA A 65 22.92 52.23 17.50
CA ALA A 65 21.83 53.11 17.90
C ALA A 65 22.23 54.59 17.80
N ALA A 66 23.43 54.95 18.28
CA ALA A 66 23.97 56.31 18.18
C ALA A 66 24.11 56.77 16.72
N ARG A 67 24.54 55.86 15.82
CA ARG A 67 24.66 56.12 14.38
C ARG A 67 23.34 56.22 13.62
N PHE A 68 22.20 55.93 14.27
CA PHE A 68 20.93 55.72 13.57
C PHE A 68 21.09 54.72 12.41
N SER A 69 21.89 53.67 12.63
CA SER A 69 22.10 52.61 11.64
C SER A 69 20.76 52.00 11.23
N HIS A 70 20.64 51.62 9.95
CA HIS A 70 19.52 50.84 9.50
C HIS A 70 19.39 49.56 10.35
N TRP A 71 18.19 49.32 10.87
CA TRP A 71 17.88 48.12 11.61
C TRP A 71 17.11 47.18 10.69
N ILE A 72 17.39 45.88 10.81
CA ILE A 72 16.71 44.83 10.09
C ILE A 72 16.09 43.95 11.16
N ARG A 73 14.79 43.73 11.07
CA ARG A 73 14.07 42.72 11.83
C ARG A 73 13.33 41.85 10.85
N ALA A 74 13.74 40.58 10.85
CA ALA A 74 13.10 39.52 10.11
C ALA A 74 12.13 38.76 11.01
N ALA A 75 11.06 38.23 10.42
CA ALA A 75 10.19 37.24 11.06
C ALA A 75 9.81 36.15 10.05
N GLU A 76 9.59 34.93 10.55
CA GLU A 76 9.15 33.80 9.72
C GLU A 76 7.65 33.85 9.48
N HIS A 77 7.23 33.61 8.23
CA HIS A 77 5.83 33.41 7.88
C HIS A 77 5.67 32.09 7.12
N SER A 78 5.37 31.03 7.85
CA SER A 78 5.16 29.70 7.29
C SER A 78 4.01 28.97 7.99
N ALA A 79 3.50 27.91 7.36
CA ALA A 79 2.46 27.06 7.94
C ALA A 79 2.93 26.28 9.18
N GLN A 80 4.23 26.33 9.52
CA GLN A 80 4.77 25.76 10.75
C GLN A 80 4.53 26.67 11.97
N GLN A 81 4.19 27.94 11.75
CA GLN A 81 3.93 28.90 12.82
C GLN A 81 2.45 28.90 13.22
N PRO A 82 2.13 29.10 14.51
CA PRO A 82 0.76 29.25 14.96
C PRO A 82 0.04 30.42 14.27
N SER A 83 -1.22 30.22 13.88
CA SER A 83 -2.00 31.22 13.15
C SER A 83 -2.13 32.58 13.87
N PHE A 84 -2.13 32.61 15.20
CA PHE A 84 -2.18 33.88 15.95
C PHE A 84 -0.87 34.68 15.81
N LEU A 85 0.28 34.00 15.80
CA LEU A 85 1.59 34.62 15.67
C LEU A 85 1.79 35.18 14.27
N LEU A 86 1.33 34.45 13.24
CA LEU A 86 1.33 34.95 11.86
C LEU A 86 0.52 36.26 11.72
N ARG A 87 -0.66 36.34 12.33
CA ARG A 87 -1.47 37.58 12.35
C ARG A 87 -0.76 38.74 13.05
N GLU A 88 -0.03 38.46 14.13
CA GLU A 88 0.78 39.47 14.82
C GLU A 88 1.92 39.96 13.92
N TYR A 89 2.66 39.04 13.29
CA TYR A 89 3.74 39.38 12.37
C TYR A 89 3.24 40.17 11.16
N GLU A 90 2.09 39.82 10.58
CA GLU A 90 1.45 40.60 9.52
C GLU A 90 1.12 42.04 9.98
N ALA A 91 0.58 42.20 11.18
CA ALA A 91 0.24 43.52 11.73
C ALA A 91 1.49 44.36 12.01
N GLU A 92 2.54 43.76 12.55
CA GLU A 92 3.80 44.45 12.82
C GLU A 92 4.58 44.76 11.54
N PHE A 93 4.48 43.92 10.50
CA PHE A 93 5.03 44.20 9.18
C PHE A 93 4.34 45.41 8.52
N LYS A 94 3.00 45.48 8.57
CA LYS A 94 2.23 46.64 8.08
C LYS A 94 2.60 47.96 8.79
N LYS A 95 2.95 47.89 10.07
CA LYS A 95 3.40 49.05 10.86
C LYS A 95 4.88 49.41 10.61
N GLY A 96 5.62 48.63 9.82
CA GLY A 96 7.06 48.78 9.60
C GLY A 96 7.92 48.38 10.82
N ARG A 97 7.32 47.73 11.82
CA ARG A 97 8.04 47.20 13.00
C ARG A 97 8.67 45.83 12.74
N ILE A 98 8.29 45.18 11.65
CA ILE A 98 9.05 44.12 11.00
C ILE A 98 9.27 44.64 9.58
N ASN A 99 10.50 44.58 9.07
CA ASN A 99 10.84 45.12 7.75
C ASN A 99 11.41 44.07 6.79
N VAL A 100 11.53 42.83 7.25
CA VAL A 100 11.81 41.65 6.41
C VAL A 100 10.87 40.53 6.84
N MET A 101 10.18 39.92 5.88
CA MET A 101 9.37 38.71 6.12
C MET A 101 9.97 37.56 5.34
N ALA A 102 10.41 36.52 6.05
CA ALA A 102 10.91 35.28 5.47
C ALA A 102 9.72 34.32 5.32
N CYS A 103 9.18 34.24 4.12
CA CYS A 103 7.93 33.53 3.86
C CYS A 103 8.11 32.26 3.03
N SER A 104 7.29 31.26 3.35
CA SER A 104 7.05 30.13 2.45
C SER A 104 6.00 30.50 1.39
N THR A 105 5.34 29.50 0.78
CA THR A 105 4.21 29.69 -0.13
C THR A 105 2.99 30.36 0.52
N THR A 106 2.97 30.52 1.84
CA THR A 106 1.85 31.12 2.60
C THR A 106 1.54 32.57 2.21
N MET A 107 2.53 33.34 1.76
CA MET A 107 2.34 34.72 1.27
C MET A 107 2.28 34.82 -0.26
N GLU A 108 2.27 33.68 -0.96
CA GLU A 108 2.13 33.63 -2.41
C GLU A 108 0.70 33.98 -2.84
N MET A 109 -0.31 33.52 -2.11
CA MET A 109 -1.74 33.74 -2.38
C MET A 109 -2.45 34.56 -1.28
N GLY A 110 -3.35 35.47 -1.67
CA GLY A 110 -4.46 35.95 -0.83
C GLY A 110 -4.22 36.94 0.33
N VAL A 111 -3.02 37.04 0.92
CA VAL A 111 -2.81 37.96 2.06
C VAL A 111 -2.56 39.40 1.60
N ASP A 112 -3.34 40.36 2.10
CA ASP A 112 -3.08 41.80 1.92
C ASP A 112 -2.14 42.30 3.03
N ILE A 113 -0.87 42.46 2.69
CA ILE A 113 0.21 42.89 3.58
C ILE A 113 0.68 44.33 3.29
N GLY A 114 -0.10 45.10 2.51
CA GLY A 114 0.25 46.47 2.15
C GLY A 114 1.29 46.57 1.03
N SER A 115 2.00 47.70 0.99
CA SER A 115 2.91 48.06 -0.11
C SER A 115 4.33 47.53 0.14
N ILE A 116 4.78 46.57 -0.67
CA ILE A 116 6.11 45.98 -0.58
C ILE A 116 7.00 46.57 -1.68
N GLU A 117 8.20 47.03 -1.31
CA GLU A 117 9.15 47.63 -2.25
C GLU A 117 9.99 46.57 -2.98
N ALA A 118 10.37 45.50 -2.29
CA ALA A 118 11.27 44.48 -2.80
C ALA A 118 10.83 43.06 -2.44
N VAL A 119 11.01 42.14 -3.39
CA VAL A 119 10.84 40.68 -3.19
C VAL A 119 12.17 39.99 -3.47
N LEU A 120 12.59 39.15 -2.54
CA LEU A 120 13.78 38.30 -2.66
C LEU A 120 13.36 36.83 -2.72
N ASN A 121 13.58 36.18 -3.85
CA ASN A 121 13.49 34.73 -3.95
C ASN A 121 14.86 34.12 -3.64
N THR A 122 14.93 33.19 -2.69
CA THR A 122 16.18 32.52 -2.25
C THR A 122 16.62 31.36 -3.16
N ASN A 123 15.74 30.96 -4.07
CA ASN A 123 15.94 30.00 -5.14
C ASN A 123 15.00 30.34 -6.29
N THR A 124 15.20 29.73 -7.46
CA THR A 124 14.23 29.85 -8.56
C THR A 124 12.92 29.15 -8.14
N PRO A 125 11.77 29.86 -8.11
CA PRO A 125 10.48 29.24 -7.86
C PRO A 125 10.16 28.12 -8.87
N PRO A 126 9.54 27.02 -8.43
CA PRO A 126 9.39 25.80 -9.24
C PRO A 126 8.62 26.04 -10.54
N ALA A 127 7.51 26.79 -10.48
CA ALA A 127 6.78 27.21 -11.68
C ALA A 127 6.80 28.73 -11.89
N ILE A 128 6.64 29.13 -13.16
CA ILE A 128 6.55 30.54 -13.55
C ILE A 128 5.32 31.24 -12.94
N ALA A 129 4.26 30.49 -12.66
CA ALA A 129 3.10 30.99 -11.93
C ALA A 129 3.49 31.46 -10.52
N ASN A 130 4.25 30.64 -9.78
CA ASN A 130 4.73 30.99 -8.45
C ASN A 130 5.64 32.22 -8.50
N TYR A 131 6.56 32.27 -9.47
CA TYR A 131 7.43 33.43 -9.66
C TYR A 131 6.64 34.73 -9.87
N ARG A 132 5.66 34.72 -10.78
CA ARG A 132 4.82 35.90 -11.06
C ARG A 132 3.97 36.31 -9.86
N GLN A 133 3.42 35.34 -9.12
CA GLN A 133 2.66 35.63 -7.91
C GLN A 133 3.53 36.25 -6.81
N ARG A 134 4.74 35.73 -6.59
CA ARG A 134 5.70 36.25 -5.60
C ARG A 134 6.18 37.65 -5.96
N VAL A 135 6.67 37.84 -7.19
CA VAL A 135 7.18 39.15 -7.65
C VAL A 135 6.07 40.20 -7.74
N GLY A 136 4.85 39.80 -8.10
CA GLY A 136 3.67 40.68 -8.12
C GLY A 136 3.21 41.17 -6.72
N ARG A 137 3.93 40.81 -5.66
CA ARG A 137 3.78 41.42 -4.33
C ARG A 137 4.49 42.76 -4.23
N ALA A 138 5.58 42.96 -4.98
CA ALA A 138 6.28 44.24 -5.04
C ALA A 138 5.53 45.24 -5.94
N GLY A 139 5.63 46.54 -5.65
CA GLY A 139 5.17 47.61 -6.54
C GLY A 139 3.67 47.86 -6.59
N ARG A 140 2.93 47.45 -5.56
CA ARG A 140 1.47 47.71 -5.45
C ARG A 140 1.22 49.18 -5.06
N ALA A 141 0.00 49.67 -5.28
CA ALA A 141 -0.46 51.01 -4.88
C ALA A 141 0.31 52.22 -5.48
N ARG A 142 0.75 52.12 -6.75
CA ARG A 142 1.47 53.18 -7.50
C ARG A 142 2.85 53.56 -6.93
N GLN A 143 3.54 52.62 -6.28
CA GLN A 143 4.92 52.83 -5.89
C GLN A 143 5.82 53.08 -7.13
N PRO A 144 6.77 54.01 -7.06
CA PRO A 144 7.60 54.39 -8.20
C PRO A 144 8.66 53.34 -8.57
N ILE A 145 8.99 52.43 -7.64
CA ILE A 145 10.04 51.43 -7.79
C ILE A 145 9.52 50.10 -7.23
N ALA A 146 9.76 49.01 -7.96
CA ALA A 146 9.54 47.64 -7.53
C ALA A 146 10.79 46.83 -7.85
N LEU A 147 11.39 46.19 -6.85
CA LEU A 147 12.58 45.37 -7.03
C LEU A 147 12.24 43.88 -6.85
N ALA A 148 12.69 43.06 -7.79
CA ALA A 148 12.63 41.62 -7.68
C ALA A 148 14.03 41.04 -7.88
N LEU A 149 14.54 40.36 -6.84
CA LEU A 149 15.82 39.67 -6.89
C LEU A 149 15.58 38.18 -6.72
N THR A 150 16.21 37.35 -7.55
CA THR A 150 16.17 35.90 -7.43
C THR A 150 17.59 35.38 -7.36
N LEU A 151 17.89 34.72 -6.24
CA LEU A 151 19.17 34.05 -6.02
C LEU A 151 19.08 32.66 -6.62
N CYS A 152 19.89 32.38 -7.64
CA CYS A 152 19.95 31.06 -8.25
C CYS A 152 21.01 30.22 -7.53
N LYS A 153 20.59 29.11 -6.91
CA LYS A 153 21.50 28.12 -6.32
C LYS A 153 22.11 27.23 -7.39
N ASP A 154 23.07 26.40 -7.01
CA ASP A 154 23.66 25.40 -7.91
C ASP A 154 22.74 24.17 -8.10
N GLN A 155 21.48 24.42 -8.45
CA GLN A 155 20.45 23.40 -8.70
C GLN A 155 20.03 23.38 -10.17
N PRO A 156 19.52 22.24 -10.69
CA PRO A 156 19.17 22.12 -12.11
C PRO A 156 18.22 23.21 -12.62
N LEU A 157 17.14 23.50 -11.88
CA LEU A 157 16.17 24.53 -12.27
C LEU A 157 16.79 25.93 -12.24
N ASP A 158 17.58 26.21 -11.20
CA ASP A 158 18.21 27.51 -10.97
C ASP A 158 19.28 27.81 -12.02
N ARG A 159 20.13 26.83 -12.37
CA ARG A 159 21.08 26.94 -13.49
C ARG A 159 20.36 27.26 -14.81
N LEU A 160 19.21 26.63 -15.02
CA LEU A 160 18.41 26.81 -16.24
C LEU A 160 17.80 28.21 -16.33
N ALA A 161 17.24 28.71 -15.23
CA ALA A 161 16.71 30.06 -15.17
C ALA A 161 17.82 31.11 -15.26
N PHE A 162 18.98 30.85 -14.65
CA PHE A 162 20.14 31.75 -14.69
C PHE A 162 20.77 31.83 -16.08
N ALA A 163 20.89 30.70 -16.79
CA ALA A 163 21.51 30.65 -18.12
C ALA A 163 20.70 31.43 -19.17
N ASN A 164 19.37 31.45 -19.07
CA ASN A 164 18.51 32.24 -19.96
C ASN A 164 17.27 32.80 -19.22
N PRO A 165 17.41 33.92 -18.48
CA PRO A 165 16.33 34.48 -17.68
C PRO A 165 15.14 34.93 -18.53
N ALA A 166 15.38 35.45 -19.74
CA ALA A 166 14.33 35.92 -20.64
C ALA A 166 13.39 34.77 -21.06
N GLU A 167 13.96 33.61 -21.41
CA GLU A 167 13.17 32.43 -21.76
C GLU A 167 12.37 31.90 -20.56
N PHE A 168 12.95 31.90 -19.35
CA PHE A 168 12.23 31.50 -18.14
C PHE A 168 11.02 32.42 -17.87
N LEU A 169 11.21 33.74 -17.94
CA LEU A 169 10.15 34.73 -17.70
C LEU A 169 9.04 34.70 -18.77
N ALA A 170 9.41 34.35 -20.02
CA ALA A 170 8.49 34.22 -21.14
C ALA A 170 7.67 32.92 -21.12
N LYS A 171 7.95 31.96 -20.21
CA LYS A 171 7.15 30.74 -20.06
C LYS A 171 5.68 31.09 -19.82
N GLN A 172 4.79 30.38 -20.52
CA GLN A 172 3.35 30.52 -20.32
C GLN A 172 2.95 29.79 -19.04
N VAL A 173 2.03 30.40 -18.29
CA VAL A 173 1.39 29.72 -17.16
C VAL A 173 0.34 28.78 -17.76
N PRO A 174 0.47 27.45 -17.60
CA PRO A 174 -0.57 26.54 -18.05
C PRO A 174 -1.88 26.87 -17.32
N ALA A 175 -3.01 26.81 -18.03
CA ALA A 175 -4.30 26.98 -17.39
C ALA A 175 -4.51 25.83 -16.38
N PRO A 176 -4.96 26.10 -15.15
CA PRO A 176 -5.27 25.04 -14.21
C PRO A 176 -6.39 24.18 -14.80
N GLN A 177 -6.19 22.87 -14.79
CA GLN A 177 -7.19 21.90 -15.23
C GLN A 177 -7.67 21.12 -14.01
N VAL A 178 -8.97 20.84 -13.97
CA VAL A 178 -9.56 19.94 -12.98
C VAL A 178 -10.04 18.73 -13.75
N SER A 179 -9.36 17.60 -13.55
CA SER A 179 -9.76 16.34 -14.17
C SER A 179 -10.78 15.61 -13.30
N LEU A 180 -11.91 15.22 -13.89
CA LEU A 180 -12.92 14.34 -13.29
C LEU A 180 -12.79 12.89 -13.78
N GLU A 181 -11.71 12.57 -14.49
CA GLU A 181 -11.48 11.29 -15.16
C GLU A 181 -11.01 10.17 -14.22
N SER A 182 -10.81 10.44 -12.93
CA SER A 182 -10.42 9.41 -11.96
C SER A 182 -11.63 8.62 -11.44
N PRO A 183 -11.82 7.36 -11.87
CA PRO A 183 -12.88 6.53 -11.30
C PRO A 183 -12.60 6.17 -9.84
N THR A 184 -11.33 6.08 -9.42
CA THR A 184 -10.94 5.79 -8.03
C THR A 184 -11.45 6.86 -7.08
N ILE A 185 -11.22 8.14 -7.41
CA ILE A 185 -11.71 9.26 -6.60
C ILE A 185 -13.24 9.28 -6.60
N ALA A 186 -13.87 9.19 -7.78
CA ALA A 186 -15.31 9.22 -7.93
C ALA A 186 -16.02 8.12 -7.11
N ARG A 187 -15.55 6.87 -7.18
CA ARG A 187 -16.10 5.75 -6.39
C ARG A 187 -15.99 5.99 -4.89
N ARG A 188 -14.86 6.52 -4.39
CA ARG A 188 -14.70 6.82 -2.95
C ARG A 188 -15.64 7.89 -2.45
N HIS A 189 -15.95 8.89 -3.27
CA HIS A 189 -16.97 9.88 -2.94
C HIS A 189 -18.35 9.24 -2.85
N ALA A 190 -18.69 8.33 -3.77
CA ALA A 190 -19.91 7.54 -3.67
C ALA A 190 -19.92 6.64 -2.42
N HIS A 191 -18.82 5.95 -2.10
CA HIS A 191 -18.69 5.14 -0.89
C HIS A 191 -18.87 5.97 0.38
N ALA A 192 -18.28 7.17 0.43
CA ALA A 192 -18.45 8.09 1.54
C ALA A 192 -19.91 8.54 1.70
N TYR A 193 -20.60 8.84 0.59
CA TYR A 193 -22.03 9.15 0.59
C TYR A 193 -22.88 7.98 1.10
N LEU A 194 -22.61 6.76 0.61
CA LEU A 194 -23.30 5.54 1.02
C LEU A 194 -23.11 5.25 2.51
N LEU A 195 -21.86 5.28 2.99
CA LEU A 195 -21.54 5.07 4.41
C LEU A 195 -22.16 6.15 5.29
N ALA A 196 -22.14 7.42 4.86
CA ALA A 196 -22.74 8.51 5.63
C ALA A 196 -24.26 8.32 5.79
N ASN A 197 -24.95 7.88 4.74
CA ASN A 197 -26.39 7.58 4.81
C ASN A 197 -26.70 6.41 5.74
N PHE A 198 -25.94 5.31 5.64
CA PHE A 198 -26.06 4.18 6.56
C PHE A 198 -25.82 4.61 8.02
N LEU A 199 -24.72 5.33 8.27
CA LEU A 199 -24.37 5.78 9.63
C LEU A 199 -25.40 6.78 10.19
N LYS A 200 -26.04 7.61 9.36
CA LYS A 200 -27.11 8.51 9.80
C LYS A 200 -28.29 7.74 10.40
N ALA A 201 -28.66 6.59 9.83
CA ALA A 201 -29.71 5.73 10.36
C ALA A 201 -29.28 4.98 11.64
N LYS A 202 -27.97 4.77 11.85
CA LYS A 202 -27.38 3.97 12.94
C LYS A 202 -26.66 4.77 14.01
N ALA A 203 -26.61 6.10 13.89
CA ALA A 203 -25.80 6.99 14.73
C ALA A 203 -26.11 6.89 16.23
N ALA A 204 -27.36 6.55 16.59
CA ALA A 204 -27.76 6.36 17.98
C ALA A 204 -27.13 5.10 18.63
N GLU A 205 -26.74 4.10 17.84
CA GLU A 205 -26.22 2.80 18.30
C GLU A 205 -24.67 2.80 18.39
N LEU A 206 -23.99 3.64 17.60
CA LEU A 206 -22.52 3.73 17.49
C LEU A 206 -21.94 4.93 18.26
N HIS A 207 -21.88 4.83 19.60
CA HIS A 207 -21.28 5.84 20.49
C HIS A 207 -19.78 6.13 20.21
N ARG A 208 -19.06 5.21 19.56
CA ARG A 208 -17.67 5.37 19.11
C ARG A 208 -17.46 4.66 17.78
N LEU A 209 -16.84 5.35 16.82
CA LEU A 209 -16.47 4.82 15.50
C LEU A 209 -15.11 4.10 15.58
N THR A 210 -15.10 2.90 16.17
CA THR A 210 -13.89 2.07 16.30
C THR A 210 -14.02 0.73 15.58
N ASN A 211 -12.89 0.14 15.19
CA ASN A 211 -12.85 -1.12 14.44
C ASN A 211 -13.58 -2.26 15.17
N ASN A 212 -13.39 -2.42 16.48
CA ASN A 212 -14.05 -3.47 17.26
C ASN A 212 -15.58 -3.35 17.31
N ARG A 213 -16.12 -2.13 17.23
CA ARG A 213 -17.58 -1.90 17.24
C ARG A 213 -18.19 -2.16 15.87
N PHE A 214 -17.48 -1.81 14.80
CA PHE A 214 -17.99 -1.94 13.44
C PHE A 214 -17.75 -3.34 12.84
N PHE A 215 -16.54 -3.89 13.01
CA PHE A 215 -16.11 -5.19 12.46
C PHE A 215 -16.19 -6.36 13.44
N GLY A 216 -16.40 -6.12 14.74
CA GLY A 216 -16.51 -7.18 15.73
C GLY A 216 -15.19 -7.78 16.23
N LEU A 217 -14.04 -7.14 15.96
CA LEU A 217 -12.73 -7.60 16.44
C LEU A 217 -12.74 -7.82 17.96
N GLY A 218 -12.32 -9.01 18.41
CA GLY A 218 -12.21 -9.36 19.84
C GLY A 218 -13.52 -9.68 20.57
N GLN A 219 -14.65 -9.80 19.88
CA GLN A 219 -15.91 -10.26 20.48
C GLN A 219 -16.00 -11.79 20.47
N ASP A 220 -16.46 -12.41 21.57
CA ASP A 220 -16.66 -13.87 21.64
C ASP A 220 -17.81 -14.26 20.69
N PRO A 221 -17.59 -15.18 19.73
CA PRO A 221 -18.64 -15.68 18.84
C PRO A 221 -19.87 -16.22 19.58
N ARG A 222 -19.71 -16.66 20.84
CA ARG A 222 -20.79 -17.15 21.70
C ARG A 222 -21.65 -16.05 22.33
N MET A 223 -21.16 -14.81 22.39
CA MET A 223 -21.95 -13.64 22.83
C MET A 223 -22.67 -12.94 21.68
N ALA A 224 -22.36 -13.29 20.42
CA ALA A 224 -23.13 -12.88 19.24
C ALA A 224 -24.49 -13.60 19.22
N THR A 225 -25.35 -13.17 20.13
CA THR A 225 -26.75 -13.59 20.27
C THR A 225 -27.56 -13.02 19.11
N GLY A 226 -27.47 -13.62 17.92
CA GLY A 226 -28.36 -13.34 16.78
C GLY A 226 -28.39 -11.89 16.25
N LEU A 227 -27.52 -10.99 16.73
CA LEU A 227 -27.42 -9.60 16.29
C LEU A 227 -26.31 -9.51 15.23
N SER A 228 -26.66 -9.10 14.01
CA SER A 228 -25.70 -8.87 12.92
C SER A 228 -24.76 -7.71 13.28
N LEU A 229 -23.47 -7.84 12.96
CA LEU A 229 -22.49 -6.78 13.18
C LEU A 229 -22.83 -5.55 12.31
N PRO A 230 -22.46 -4.30 12.70
CA PRO A 230 -22.72 -3.12 11.87
C PRO A 230 -22.12 -3.20 10.47
N SER A 231 -20.96 -3.85 10.31
CA SER A 231 -20.38 -4.14 9.00
C SER A 231 -21.29 -5.06 8.17
N ASP A 232 -21.79 -6.14 8.73
CA ASP A 232 -22.72 -7.06 8.03
C ASP A 232 -24.06 -6.38 7.71
N GLN A 233 -24.54 -5.51 8.61
CA GLN A 233 -25.72 -4.68 8.36
C GLN A 233 -25.48 -3.68 7.23
N PHE A 234 -24.29 -3.09 7.14
CA PHE A 234 -23.94 -2.19 6.04
C PHE A 234 -23.92 -2.93 4.71
N LEU A 235 -23.30 -4.12 4.66
CA LEU A 235 -23.27 -4.95 3.46
C LEU A 235 -24.70 -5.31 3.03
N ALA A 236 -25.56 -5.77 3.93
CA ALA A 236 -26.96 -6.05 3.63
C ALA A 236 -27.76 -4.79 3.22
N TRP A 237 -27.43 -3.62 3.79
CA TRP A 237 -28.07 -2.36 3.46
C TRP A 237 -27.73 -1.87 2.04
N LEU A 238 -26.53 -2.16 1.52
CA LEU A 238 -26.14 -1.79 0.16
C LEU A 238 -27.08 -2.38 -0.90
N ASP A 239 -27.61 -3.60 -0.68
CA ASP A 239 -28.57 -4.24 -1.59
C ASP A 239 -29.87 -3.45 -1.67
N ALA A 240 -30.39 -3.02 -0.51
CA ALA A 240 -31.60 -2.21 -0.46
C ALA A 240 -31.35 -0.81 -1.05
N ALA A 241 -30.19 -0.21 -0.75
CA ALA A 241 -29.81 1.12 -1.21
C ALA A 241 -29.70 1.23 -2.74
N ALA A 242 -29.36 0.13 -3.42
CA ALA A 242 -29.28 0.08 -4.88
C ALA A 242 -30.64 0.29 -5.59
N GLY A 243 -31.75 0.07 -4.88
CA GLY A 243 -33.11 0.29 -5.40
C GLY A 243 -33.78 1.58 -4.92
N GLU A 244 -33.13 2.36 -4.05
CA GLU A 244 -33.76 3.52 -3.39
C GLU A 244 -33.64 4.79 -4.23
N PRO A 245 -34.76 5.40 -4.71
CA PRO A 245 -34.70 6.52 -5.66
C PRO A 245 -33.92 7.74 -5.16
N ASP A 246 -34.08 8.10 -3.89
CA ASP A 246 -33.41 9.28 -3.30
C ASP A 246 -31.88 9.10 -3.23
N ILE A 247 -31.42 7.87 -2.99
CA ILE A 247 -29.99 7.54 -2.99
C ILE A 247 -29.43 7.63 -4.41
N LEU A 248 -30.14 7.09 -5.40
CA LEU A 248 -29.72 7.10 -6.80
C LEU A 248 -29.59 8.52 -7.35
N VAL A 249 -30.59 9.38 -7.14
CA VAL A 249 -30.57 10.79 -7.59
C VAL A 249 -29.41 11.57 -6.98
N ALA A 250 -29.15 11.34 -5.69
CA ALA A 250 -28.03 11.99 -5.01
C ALA A 250 -26.67 11.47 -5.51
N LEU A 251 -26.54 10.16 -5.76
CA LEU A 251 -25.33 9.60 -6.37
C LEU A 251 -25.10 10.13 -7.79
N GLU A 252 -26.15 10.33 -8.58
CA GLU A 252 -26.04 10.93 -9.93
C GLU A 252 -25.50 12.35 -9.84
N THR A 253 -25.94 13.09 -8.82
CA THR A 253 -25.45 14.45 -8.55
C THR A 253 -23.98 14.43 -8.14
N VAL A 254 -23.59 13.50 -7.24
CA VAL A 254 -22.19 13.35 -6.77
C VAL A 254 -21.26 12.93 -7.90
N LEU A 255 -21.71 12.06 -8.80
CA LEU A 255 -20.91 11.47 -9.87
C LEU A 255 -21.03 12.21 -11.21
N ASN A 256 -21.74 13.33 -11.25
CA ASN A 256 -21.94 14.11 -12.47
C ASN A 256 -20.60 14.55 -13.08
N GLY A 257 -20.41 14.27 -14.37
CA GLY A 257 -19.17 14.58 -15.10
C GLY A 257 -18.01 13.62 -14.84
N THR A 258 -18.20 12.54 -14.09
CA THR A 258 -17.19 11.50 -13.86
C THR A 258 -17.40 10.29 -14.79
N PRO A 259 -16.39 9.41 -14.99
CA PRO A 259 -16.55 8.18 -15.76
C PRO A 259 -17.36 7.10 -15.04
N VAL A 260 -17.69 7.30 -13.76
CA VAL A 260 -18.44 6.32 -12.95
C VAL A 260 -19.93 6.57 -13.11
N LYS A 261 -20.67 5.53 -13.52
CA LYS A 261 -22.13 5.57 -13.62
C LYS A 261 -22.78 5.07 -12.34
N VAL A 262 -23.93 5.64 -12.01
CA VAL A 262 -24.80 5.12 -10.95
C VAL A 262 -25.47 3.86 -11.48
N ALA A 263 -24.86 2.73 -11.17
CA ALA A 263 -25.35 1.40 -11.53
C ALA A 263 -25.11 0.46 -10.35
N THR A 264 -25.73 -0.70 -10.37
CA THR A 264 -25.56 -1.73 -9.31
C THR A 264 -24.09 -2.07 -9.06
N GLU A 265 -23.22 -2.00 -10.09
CA GLU A 265 -21.77 -2.20 -9.99
C GLU A 265 -21.09 -1.27 -8.97
N LEU A 266 -21.62 -0.06 -8.78
CA LEU A 266 -21.09 0.88 -7.80
C LEU A 266 -21.28 0.37 -6.37
N PHE A 267 -22.45 -0.21 -6.09
CA PHE A 267 -22.80 -0.78 -4.79
C PHE A 267 -22.04 -2.08 -4.55
N GLU A 268 -21.91 -2.93 -5.58
CA GLU A 268 -21.08 -4.14 -5.51
C GLU A 268 -19.61 -3.80 -5.25
N ASN A 269 -19.07 -2.78 -5.92
CA ASN A 269 -17.70 -2.35 -5.64
C ASN A 269 -17.53 -1.87 -4.20
N ALA A 270 -18.52 -1.15 -3.65
CA ALA A 270 -18.51 -0.75 -2.25
C ALA A 270 -18.52 -1.97 -1.31
N ARG A 271 -19.33 -2.99 -1.63
CA ARG A 271 -19.39 -4.28 -0.90
C ARG A 271 -18.03 -5.00 -0.94
N GLU A 272 -17.51 -5.27 -2.13
CA GLU A 272 -16.24 -5.99 -2.36
C GLU A 272 -15.09 -5.34 -1.59
N VAL A 273 -14.96 -4.00 -1.65
CA VAL A 273 -13.91 -3.27 -0.95
C VAL A 273 -14.10 -3.38 0.57
N MET A 274 -15.33 -3.29 1.08
CA MET A 274 -15.61 -3.40 2.51
C MET A 274 -15.37 -4.82 3.06
N GLU A 275 -15.78 -5.85 2.32
CA GLU A 275 -15.54 -7.26 2.67
C GLU A 275 -14.05 -7.58 2.71
N ARG A 276 -13.28 -7.12 1.71
CA ARG A 276 -11.83 -7.24 1.71
C ARG A 276 -11.20 -6.57 2.92
N ILE A 277 -11.62 -5.34 3.26
CA ILE A 277 -11.12 -4.62 4.44
C ILE A 277 -11.43 -5.40 5.73
N LYS A 278 -12.65 -5.92 5.86
CA LYS A 278 -13.06 -6.75 7.00
C LYS A 278 -12.18 -8.01 7.10
N ALA A 279 -11.96 -8.72 6.00
CA ALA A 279 -11.15 -9.93 5.96
C ALA A 279 -9.67 -9.65 6.32
N ASP A 280 -9.08 -8.59 5.75
CA ASP A 280 -7.70 -8.21 6.06
C ASP A 280 -7.53 -7.83 7.54
N LEU A 281 -8.48 -7.07 8.12
CA LEU A 281 -8.45 -6.68 9.53
C LEU A 281 -8.60 -7.89 10.46
N GLN A 282 -9.50 -8.80 10.11
CA GLN A 282 -9.70 -10.03 10.86
C GLN A 282 -8.43 -10.90 10.83
N SER A 283 -7.83 -11.08 9.66
CA SER A 283 -6.59 -11.84 9.49
C SER A 283 -5.42 -11.21 10.25
N GLU A 284 -5.28 -9.88 10.22
CA GLU A 284 -4.24 -9.17 10.99
C GLU A 284 -4.45 -9.31 12.51
N TRP A 285 -5.71 -9.35 12.96
CA TRP A 285 -6.03 -9.56 14.37
C TRP A 285 -5.79 -11.01 14.82
N GLU A 286 -6.11 -11.99 13.98
CA GLU A 286 -5.91 -13.42 14.23
C GLU A 286 -4.42 -13.81 14.25
N ALA A 287 -3.62 -13.26 13.35
CA ALA A 287 -2.16 -13.47 13.31
C ALA A 287 -1.43 -12.99 14.58
N LEU A 288 -2.09 -12.23 15.44
CA LEU A 288 -1.56 -11.74 16.71
C LEU A 288 -1.98 -12.62 17.92
N GLU A 289 -2.61 -13.78 17.71
CA GLU A 289 -3.09 -14.68 18.76
C GLU A 289 -1.95 -15.34 19.58
N ASP A 290 -2.18 -15.55 20.89
CA ASP A 290 -1.17 -15.95 21.87
C ASP A 290 -0.42 -17.24 21.49
N GLU A 291 0.91 -17.20 21.60
CA GLU A 291 1.74 -18.40 21.54
C GLU A 291 2.06 -18.84 22.97
N ALA A 292 1.28 -19.74 23.56
CA ALA A 292 1.67 -20.34 24.84
C ALA A 292 2.92 -21.22 24.63
N VAL A 293 4.10 -20.65 24.79
CA VAL A 293 5.40 -21.33 24.79
C VAL A 293 6.24 -20.79 25.94
N ASP A 294 6.52 -21.69 26.89
CA ASP A 294 7.42 -21.64 28.06
C ASP A 294 7.57 -20.34 28.89
N ASP A 295 7.70 -20.53 30.21
CA ASP A 295 7.93 -19.51 31.26
C ASP A 295 9.32 -18.83 31.13
N ASP A 296 9.67 -18.33 29.94
CA ASP A 296 10.87 -17.53 29.73
C ASP A 296 10.52 -16.01 29.68
N ALA A 297 11.43 -15.19 30.19
CA ALA A 297 11.21 -13.75 30.36
C ALA A 297 11.07 -13.02 29.01
N GLU A 298 11.69 -13.54 27.95
CA GLU A 298 11.62 -13.00 26.59
C GLU A 298 10.29 -13.34 25.90
N SER A 299 9.78 -14.57 26.06
CA SER A 299 8.46 -15.02 25.57
C SER A 299 7.32 -14.16 26.16
N THR A 300 7.39 -13.87 27.46
CA THR A 300 6.42 -13.04 28.18
C THR A 300 6.32 -11.61 27.63
N ALA A 301 7.44 -11.04 27.17
CA ALA A 301 7.48 -9.69 26.60
C ALA A 301 6.86 -9.65 25.19
N VAL A 302 7.13 -10.67 24.36
CA VAL A 302 6.56 -10.84 23.02
C VAL A 302 5.03 -11.00 23.08
N ASP A 303 4.53 -11.83 23.99
CA ASP A 303 3.09 -12.02 24.17
C ASP A 303 2.38 -10.76 24.67
N LYS A 304 3.03 -10.01 25.57
CA LYS A 304 2.50 -8.72 26.02
C LYS A 304 2.42 -7.71 24.86
N ALA A 305 3.40 -7.72 23.96
CA ALA A 305 3.41 -6.88 22.75
C ALA A 305 2.28 -7.28 21.78
N ARG A 306 2.06 -8.60 21.55
CA ARG A 306 0.97 -9.13 20.71
C ARG A 306 -0.42 -8.72 21.23
N LYS A 307 -0.68 -8.92 22.53
CA LYS A 307 -1.96 -8.52 23.19
C LYS A 307 -2.24 -7.04 23.05
N LEU A 308 -1.20 -6.22 23.17
CA LEU A 308 -1.33 -4.77 23.08
C LEU A 308 -1.58 -4.31 21.64
N GLN A 309 -0.94 -4.96 20.67
CA GLN A 309 -1.18 -4.73 19.24
C GLN A 309 -2.63 -5.08 18.84
N ARG A 310 -3.19 -6.17 19.39
CA ARG A 310 -4.61 -6.54 19.19
C ARG A 310 -5.55 -5.46 19.70
N ARG A 311 -5.37 -5.03 20.95
CA ARG A 311 -6.16 -3.93 21.54
C ARG A 311 -6.07 -2.64 20.72
N ARG A 312 -4.92 -2.36 20.11
CA ARG A 312 -4.76 -1.20 19.23
C ARG A 312 -5.61 -1.34 17.98
N LEU A 313 -5.49 -2.47 17.28
CA LEU A 313 -6.25 -2.74 16.05
C LEU A 313 -7.76 -2.68 16.31
N GLU A 314 -8.21 -3.16 17.46
CA GLU A 314 -9.59 -3.06 17.95
C GLU A 314 -10.05 -1.60 18.18
N GLN A 315 -9.19 -0.76 18.75
CA GLN A 315 -9.56 0.61 19.14
C GLN A 315 -9.28 1.65 18.03
N ASN A 316 -8.68 1.28 16.90
CA ASN A 316 -8.39 2.18 15.78
C ASN A 316 -9.65 2.94 15.31
N TYR A 317 -9.45 4.20 14.88
CA TYR A 317 -10.55 5.05 14.43
C TYR A 317 -11.02 4.60 13.05
N LEU A 318 -12.30 4.26 12.94
CA LEU A 318 -12.87 3.60 11.77
C LEU A 318 -12.66 4.41 10.49
N LEU A 319 -12.94 5.71 10.48
CA LEU A 319 -12.83 6.51 9.24
C LEU A 319 -11.39 6.64 8.76
N GLY A 320 -10.43 6.72 9.70
CA GLY A 320 -9.00 6.70 9.36
C GLY A 320 -8.58 5.35 8.76
N GLU A 321 -9.07 4.24 9.32
CA GLU A 321 -8.82 2.89 8.81
C GLU A 321 -9.43 2.70 7.40
N LEU A 322 -10.67 3.13 7.19
CA LEU A 322 -11.36 3.06 5.90
C LEU A 322 -10.73 3.97 4.84
N ALA A 323 -10.23 5.14 5.23
CA ALA A 323 -9.48 6.03 4.34
C ALA A 323 -8.13 5.41 3.94
N GLY A 324 -7.35 4.92 4.91
CA GLY A 324 -6.05 4.30 4.66
C GLY A 324 -6.11 2.99 3.85
N ARG A 325 -7.25 2.29 3.87
CA ARG A 325 -7.50 1.08 3.05
C ARG A 325 -8.32 1.35 1.78
N GLY A 326 -8.47 2.62 1.39
CA GLY A 326 -9.00 3.02 0.08
C GLY A 326 -10.52 2.96 -0.09
N PHE A 327 -11.29 2.82 1.01
CA PHE A 327 -12.75 2.91 0.97
C PHE A 327 -13.24 4.36 0.94
N LEU A 328 -12.60 5.25 1.71
CA LEU A 328 -12.91 6.69 1.78
C LEU A 328 -11.82 7.55 1.12
N PRO A 329 -12.13 8.80 0.73
CA PRO A 329 -11.11 9.74 0.28
C PRO A 329 -10.12 10.08 1.42
N SER A 330 -8.82 9.89 1.18
CA SER A 330 -7.77 10.05 2.19
C SER A 330 -7.42 11.49 2.51
N TYR A 331 -7.58 12.43 1.57
CA TYR A 331 -7.28 13.86 1.80
C TYR A 331 -8.16 14.50 2.90
N GLY A 332 -9.35 13.93 3.19
CA GLY A 332 -10.23 14.39 4.26
C GLY A 332 -9.78 13.96 5.67
N PHE A 333 -8.84 13.02 5.76
CA PHE A 333 -8.36 12.43 7.00
C PHE A 333 -6.83 12.32 6.97
N PRO A 334 -6.07 13.29 7.52
CA PRO A 334 -4.61 13.23 7.53
C PRO A 334 -4.13 12.12 8.48
N THR A 335 -4.09 10.87 8.00
CA THR A 335 -3.65 9.67 8.73
C THR A 335 -2.14 9.59 8.88
N ASP A 336 -1.42 10.22 7.95
CA ASP A 336 0.02 10.10 7.80
C ASP A 336 0.77 11.41 8.10
N VAL A 337 0.11 12.37 8.73
CA VAL A 337 0.76 13.62 9.18
C VAL A 337 1.23 13.45 10.62
N VAL A 338 2.50 13.75 10.86
CA VAL A 338 3.14 13.61 12.18
C VAL A 338 3.65 14.97 12.69
N PRO A 339 3.51 15.28 13.99
CA PRO A 339 3.98 16.52 14.59
C PRO A 339 5.47 16.44 14.97
N PHE A 340 6.11 17.61 15.04
CA PHE A 340 7.39 17.82 15.69
C PHE A 340 7.21 18.69 16.94
N ILE A 341 7.36 18.09 18.12
CA ILE A 341 7.18 18.78 19.40
C ILE A 341 8.44 19.59 19.71
N THR A 342 8.30 20.91 19.73
CA THR A 342 9.42 21.86 19.85
C THR A 342 9.60 22.44 21.25
N LEU A 343 8.66 22.20 22.17
CA LEU A 343 8.63 22.85 23.49
C LEU A 343 9.76 22.38 24.41
N THR A 344 10.55 23.33 24.90
CA THR A 344 11.55 23.14 25.96
C THR A 344 10.99 23.49 27.34
N ALA A 345 11.69 23.09 28.42
CA ALA A 345 11.31 23.42 29.79
C ALA A 345 11.29 24.94 30.04
N GLU A 346 12.28 25.66 29.54
CA GLU A 346 12.37 27.12 29.68
C GLU A 346 11.21 27.84 28.97
N GLU A 347 10.85 27.39 27.76
CA GLU A 347 9.71 27.96 27.02
C GLU A 347 8.38 27.62 27.69
N ARG A 348 8.23 26.40 28.23
CA ARG A 348 7.03 26.01 28.98
C ARG A 348 6.84 26.89 30.21
N GLN A 349 7.90 27.11 30.98
CA GLN A 349 7.84 27.98 32.16
C GLN A 349 7.49 29.43 31.77
N ARG A 350 8.13 29.99 30.73
CA ARG A 350 7.78 31.34 30.23
C ARG A 350 6.34 31.44 29.74
N GLN A 351 5.82 30.38 29.12
CA GLN A 351 4.41 30.34 28.68
C GLN A 351 3.46 30.30 29.87
N GLU A 352 3.74 29.46 30.87
CA GLU A 352 2.94 29.36 32.10
C GLU A 352 2.94 30.72 32.85
N GLU A 353 4.10 31.36 33.01
CA GLU A 353 4.25 32.70 33.60
C GLU A 353 3.50 33.80 32.82
N ALA A 354 3.47 33.73 31.48
CA ALA A 354 2.74 34.69 30.65
C ALA A 354 1.22 34.45 30.60
N THR A 355 0.74 33.28 31.04
CA THR A 355 -0.67 32.88 30.96
C THR A 355 -1.47 33.27 32.22
N GLU A 356 -0.80 33.59 33.33
CA GLU A 356 -1.45 34.13 34.54
C GLU A 356 -2.15 35.49 34.33
N GLU A 357 -1.94 36.16 33.17
CA GLU A 357 -2.55 37.45 32.83
C GLU A 357 -3.67 37.42 31.76
N LYS A 358 -4.05 36.26 31.17
CA LYS A 358 -5.09 36.21 30.09
C LYS A 358 -6.05 34.98 30.14
N ASN A 359 -7.30 35.22 29.74
CA ASN A 359 -8.48 34.33 29.79
C ASN A 359 -8.32 32.90 29.23
N GLU A 360 -9.07 31.98 29.82
CA GLU A 360 -9.14 30.52 29.57
C GLU A 360 -9.46 30.10 28.12
N ASP A 361 -10.11 30.95 27.31
CA ASP A 361 -10.49 30.61 25.92
C ASP A 361 -9.27 30.53 24.95
N GLU A 362 -8.14 31.17 25.28
CA GLU A 362 -6.90 31.06 24.49
C GLU A 362 -6.17 29.71 24.70
N GLN A 363 -6.41 29.00 25.80
CA GLN A 363 -5.72 27.74 26.13
C GLN A 363 -6.08 26.60 25.16
N ARG A 364 -7.34 26.52 24.70
CA ARG A 364 -7.81 25.46 23.77
C ARG A 364 -7.27 25.59 22.35
N PHE A 365 -6.84 26.79 21.92
CA PHE A 365 -6.29 27.02 20.58
C PHE A 365 -4.78 26.78 20.47
N LYS A 366 -4.02 26.86 21.58
CA LYS A 366 -2.55 26.75 21.58
C LYS A 366 -2.03 25.30 21.45
N ALA A 367 -2.82 24.30 21.87
CA ALA A 367 -2.43 22.87 21.79
C ALA A 367 -2.37 22.29 20.35
N ARG A 368 -2.77 23.04 19.32
CA ARG A 368 -2.85 22.59 17.90
C ARG A 368 -1.73 23.13 16.99
N GLY A 369 -0.67 23.74 17.54
CA GLY A 369 0.29 24.56 16.77
C GLY A 369 1.67 23.97 16.46
N TRP A 370 1.92 22.67 16.67
CA TRP A 370 3.24 22.08 16.35
C TRP A 370 3.48 22.02 14.83
N PRO A 371 4.72 22.25 14.36
CA PRO A 371 5.08 21.96 12.98
C PRO A 371 4.75 20.51 12.63
N SER A 372 4.15 20.29 11.46
CA SER A 372 3.77 18.95 11.02
C SER A 372 4.20 18.67 9.57
N ARG A 373 4.44 17.40 9.27
CA ARG A 373 4.83 16.90 7.95
C ARG A 373 4.17 15.55 7.66
N GLN A 374 4.00 15.22 6.38
CA GLN A 374 3.68 13.84 5.99
C GLN A 374 4.82 12.90 6.41
N ARG A 375 4.49 11.69 6.86
CA ARG A 375 5.43 10.79 7.54
C ARG A 375 6.58 10.34 6.63
N ASP A 376 6.30 10.12 5.34
CA ASP A 376 7.30 9.81 4.31
C ASP A 376 8.39 10.89 4.18
N LEU A 377 8.07 12.16 4.42
CA LEU A 377 9.04 13.26 4.49
C LEU A 377 9.61 13.43 5.90
N ALA A 378 8.77 13.30 6.92
CA ALA A 378 9.15 13.53 8.32
C ALA A 378 10.23 12.56 8.80
N ILE A 379 10.23 11.30 8.32
CA ILE A 379 11.29 10.34 8.65
C ILE A 379 12.68 10.80 8.18
N TYR A 380 12.80 11.78 7.27
CA TYR A 380 14.06 12.38 6.84
C TYR A 380 14.27 13.80 7.41
N GLU A 381 13.24 14.65 7.39
CA GLU A 381 13.33 16.04 7.87
C GLU A 381 13.43 16.13 9.40
N TYR A 382 12.69 15.27 10.11
CA TYR A 382 12.58 15.28 11.57
C TYR A 382 13.34 14.12 12.23
N ALA A 383 14.14 13.40 11.47
CA ALA A 383 14.92 12.27 11.95
C ALA A 383 15.81 12.65 13.16
N PRO A 384 16.01 11.76 14.14
CA PRO A 384 16.90 12.02 15.28
C PRO A 384 18.30 12.46 14.82
N GLY A 385 18.83 13.52 15.45
CA GLY A 385 20.09 14.18 15.09
C GLY A 385 19.97 15.25 14.01
N ARG A 386 18.77 15.52 13.48
CA ARG A 386 18.52 16.61 12.52
C ARG A 386 18.19 17.92 13.24
N GLY A 387 18.87 18.99 12.82
CA GLY A 387 18.55 20.36 13.17
C GLY A 387 17.46 20.93 12.26
N ILE A 388 16.46 21.57 12.86
CA ILE A 388 15.33 22.18 12.16
C ILE A 388 15.25 23.64 12.60
N VAL A 389 15.23 24.56 11.64
CA VAL A 389 15.13 26.00 11.90
C VAL A 389 13.65 26.38 11.99
N ILE A 390 13.22 26.92 13.14
CA ILE A 390 11.85 27.39 13.38
C ILE A 390 11.94 28.73 14.11
N ASP A 391 11.37 29.76 13.51
CA ASP A 391 11.40 31.17 13.95
C ASP A 391 12.82 31.70 14.18
N GLY A 392 13.74 31.39 13.26
CA GLY A 392 15.12 31.86 13.30
C GLY A 392 16.01 31.14 14.30
N VAL A 393 15.50 30.12 14.99
CA VAL A 393 16.28 29.31 15.92
C VAL A 393 16.29 27.84 15.53
N VAL A 394 17.43 27.20 15.76
CA VAL A 394 17.67 25.78 15.50
C VAL A 394 17.15 24.95 16.66
N ARG A 395 16.45 23.87 16.32
CA ARG A 395 15.96 22.84 17.23
C ARG A 395 16.41 21.48 16.73
N GLU A 396 17.04 20.70 17.59
CA GLU A 396 17.50 19.35 17.24
C GLU A 396 16.46 18.30 17.64
N SER A 397 16.12 17.42 16.70
CA SER A 397 15.30 16.24 16.98
C SER A 397 16.11 15.24 17.81
N ALA A 398 15.66 14.94 19.02
CA ALA A 398 16.36 14.03 19.94
C ALA A 398 15.66 12.65 20.06
N GLY A 399 14.54 12.45 19.37
CA GLY A 399 13.79 11.21 19.44
C GLY A 399 12.41 11.25 18.79
N VAL A 400 11.67 10.16 18.99
CA VAL A 400 10.32 9.94 18.49
C VAL A 400 9.31 9.98 19.63
N THR A 401 8.08 10.40 19.33
CA THR A 401 6.99 10.35 20.31
C THR A 401 6.39 8.95 20.31
N LEU A 402 6.22 8.37 21.50
CA LEU A 402 5.66 7.03 21.65
C LEU A 402 4.13 7.00 21.79
N ASN A 403 3.43 8.14 21.69
CA ASN A 403 1.97 8.24 21.88
C ASN A 403 1.23 8.51 20.57
N TRP A 404 0.25 7.67 20.22
CA TRP A 404 -0.60 7.75 19.04
C TRP A 404 -2.00 8.35 19.33
N LYS A 405 -2.53 8.35 20.57
CA LYS A 405 -3.87 8.93 20.86
C LYS A 405 -3.97 9.78 22.13
N ARG A 406 -3.64 11.08 22.04
CA ARG A 406 -4.24 12.27 22.71
C ARG A 406 -3.29 13.48 22.64
N PRO A 407 -3.72 14.73 22.97
CA PRO A 407 -2.88 15.90 22.73
C PRO A 407 -1.54 15.79 23.48
N ALA A 408 -0.52 16.43 22.94
CA ALA A 408 0.87 16.38 23.41
C ALA A 408 1.07 16.94 24.84
N ASP A 409 -0.02 17.29 25.54
CA ASP A 409 -0.08 17.84 26.88
C ASP A 409 -0.32 16.76 27.97
N GLN A 410 -0.70 15.54 27.59
CA GLN A 410 -0.93 14.42 28.53
C GLN A 410 0.23 13.41 28.45
N ASP A 411 1.27 13.66 29.26
CA ASP A 411 2.51 12.86 29.36
C ASP A 411 2.30 11.45 30.01
N ASP A 412 1.12 11.15 30.57
CA ASP A 412 0.89 10.02 31.49
C ASP A 412 0.46 8.68 30.85
N VAL A 413 0.30 8.61 29.52
CA VAL A 413 -0.10 7.35 28.86
C VAL A 413 1.07 6.80 28.05
N ARG A 414 1.66 5.68 28.50
CA ARG A 414 2.63 4.90 27.71
C ARG A 414 1.87 4.15 26.63
N GLU A 415 1.96 4.57 25.37
CA GLU A 415 1.55 3.72 24.25
C GLU A 415 2.75 2.96 23.69
N VAL A 416 2.57 1.67 23.41
CA VAL A 416 3.63 0.82 22.88
C VAL A 416 3.60 0.90 21.36
N GLN A 417 4.76 1.17 20.79
CA GLN A 417 4.94 1.30 19.36
C GLN A 417 4.90 -0.05 18.66
N SER A 418 4.29 -0.09 17.47
CA SER A 418 4.26 -1.28 16.63
C SER A 418 5.59 -1.38 15.87
N MET A 419 6.54 -2.14 16.41
CA MET A 419 7.71 -2.55 15.66
C MET A 419 7.29 -3.57 14.60
N ARG A 420 7.63 -3.30 13.35
CA ARG A 420 7.29 -4.16 12.22
C ARG A 420 8.57 -4.61 11.51
N GLN A 421 8.46 -5.73 10.83
CA GLN A 421 9.43 -6.15 9.85
C GLN A 421 8.80 -6.00 8.47
N VAL A 422 9.58 -5.49 7.52
CA VAL A 422 9.24 -5.54 6.10
C VAL A 422 10.26 -6.39 5.39
N SER A 423 9.77 -7.29 4.54
CA SER A 423 10.54 -8.28 3.80
C SER A 423 10.25 -8.09 2.32
N TRP A 424 11.29 -7.85 1.52
CA TRP A 424 11.24 -7.77 0.06
C TRP A 424 11.74 -9.06 -0.55
N CYS A 425 10.86 -9.76 -1.28
CA CYS A 425 11.19 -10.99 -1.96
C CYS A 425 12.07 -10.70 -3.18
N ARG A 426 13.29 -11.24 -3.21
CA ARG A 426 14.24 -11.05 -4.31
C ARG A 426 13.88 -11.83 -5.57
N SER A 427 12.93 -12.76 -5.49
CA SER A 427 12.54 -13.61 -6.62
C SER A 427 11.39 -13.00 -7.45
N CYS A 428 10.38 -12.43 -6.79
CA CYS A 428 9.19 -11.87 -7.47
C CYS A 428 8.93 -10.38 -7.17
N GLY A 429 9.69 -9.77 -6.26
CA GLY A 429 9.54 -8.35 -5.90
C GLY A 429 8.41 -8.05 -4.90
N THR A 430 7.79 -9.08 -4.31
CA THR A 430 6.70 -8.92 -3.33
C THR A 430 7.18 -8.29 -2.04
N LEU A 431 6.39 -7.36 -1.51
CA LEU A 431 6.58 -6.79 -0.17
C LEU A 431 5.63 -7.39 0.84
N VAL A 432 6.19 -7.99 1.88
CA VAL A 432 5.48 -8.54 3.02
C VAL A 432 5.82 -7.67 4.23
N SER A 433 4.82 -7.23 4.98
CA SER A 433 5.06 -6.58 6.27
C SER A 433 4.35 -7.37 7.36
N THR A 434 5.12 -7.82 8.35
CA THR A 434 4.64 -8.56 9.51
C THR A 434 5.01 -7.81 10.80
N PRO A 435 4.33 -8.07 11.92
CA PRO A 435 4.85 -7.70 13.23
C PRO A 435 6.28 -8.25 13.41
N ALA A 436 7.17 -7.50 14.07
CA ALA A 436 8.57 -7.93 14.22
C ALA A 436 8.75 -9.25 15.00
N ALA A 437 7.70 -9.71 15.71
CA ALA A 437 7.66 -10.98 16.41
C ALA A 437 7.26 -12.19 15.53
N VAL A 438 7.01 -11.98 14.24
CA VAL A 438 6.60 -13.03 13.29
C VAL A 438 7.63 -13.10 12.17
N GLU A 439 8.35 -14.22 12.10
CA GLU A 439 9.31 -14.47 11.02
C GLU A 439 8.59 -14.83 9.72
N THR A 440 8.94 -14.15 8.63
CA THR A 440 8.48 -14.53 7.29
C THR A 440 9.40 -15.61 6.73
N LEU A 441 8.94 -16.87 6.72
CA LEU A 441 9.75 -18.01 6.24
C LEU A 441 9.72 -18.16 4.71
N VAL A 442 8.61 -17.81 4.06
CA VAL A 442 8.41 -17.98 2.60
C VAL A 442 7.59 -16.85 1.99
N CYS A 443 7.83 -16.55 0.71
CA CYS A 443 7.09 -15.54 -0.03
C CYS A 443 5.67 -16.01 -0.32
N PRO A 444 4.61 -15.26 0.08
CA PRO A 444 3.23 -15.68 -0.14
C PRO A 444 2.84 -15.72 -1.62
N GLU A 445 3.63 -15.08 -2.50
CA GLU A 445 3.33 -14.95 -3.93
C GLU A 445 4.08 -15.97 -4.79
N CYS A 446 5.35 -16.26 -4.47
CA CYS A 446 6.17 -17.17 -5.27
C CYS A 446 6.66 -18.42 -4.53
N GLY A 447 6.41 -18.52 -3.22
CA GLY A 447 6.87 -19.63 -2.38
C GLY A 447 8.35 -19.59 -1.99
N GLU A 448 9.15 -18.70 -2.56
CA GLU A 448 10.60 -18.64 -2.30
C GLU A 448 10.92 -18.03 -0.93
N SER A 449 11.98 -18.50 -0.26
CA SER A 449 12.46 -17.99 1.03
C SER A 449 13.54 -16.90 0.92
N ASN A 450 13.79 -16.39 -0.28
CA ASN A 450 14.84 -15.40 -0.54
C ASN A 450 14.35 -13.95 -0.31
N PHE A 451 14.54 -13.45 0.90
CA PHE A 451 14.12 -12.10 1.30
C PHE A 451 15.29 -11.17 1.63
N ARG A 452 15.04 -9.87 1.45
CA ARG A 452 15.75 -8.79 2.13
C ARG A 452 14.82 -8.19 3.17
N SER A 453 15.18 -8.23 4.44
CA SER A 453 14.32 -7.76 5.53
C SER A 453 14.90 -6.57 6.27
N LEU A 454 14.02 -5.70 6.77
CA LEU A 454 14.34 -4.54 7.59
C LEU A 454 13.34 -4.46 8.74
N ARG A 455 13.85 -4.22 9.96
CA ARG A 455 13.01 -3.84 11.10
C ARG A 455 12.79 -2.34 11.06
N TYR A 456 11.55 -1.91 11.25
CA TYR A 456 11.20 -0.50 11.23
C TYR A 456 10.19 -0.11 12.31
N LEU A 457 10.24 1.19 12.63
CA LEU A 457 9.28 1.88 13.45
C LEU A 457 8.59 2.96 12.61
N ALA A 458 7.26 2.98 12.61
CA ALA A 458 6.47 4.08 12.08
C ALA A 458 6.24 5.14 13.17
N PRO A 459 6.97 6.27 13.17
CA PRO A 459 6.88 7.24 14.25
C PRO A 459 5.52 7.92 14.28
N ALA A 460 4.96 8.09 15.49
CA ALA A 460 3.75 8.89 15.71
C ALA A 460 4.03 10.40 15.65
N GLY A 461 5.30 10.79 15.79
CA GLY A 461 5.78 12.16 15.90
C GLY A 461 7.25 12.17 16.31
N PHE A 462 7.82 13.37 16.35
CA PHE A 462 9.21 13.63 16.71
C PHE A 462 9.27 14.70 17.79
N ALA A 463 10.37 14.76 18.55
CA ALA A 463 10.48 15.74 19.62
C ALA A 463 11.91 16.19 19.89
N VAL A 464 12.04 17.44 20.35
CA VAL A 464 13.25 17.95 21.00
C VAL A 464 13.40 17.37 22.41
N ASP A 465 14.64 17.28 22.89
CA ASP A 465 14.91 17.07 24.32
C ASP A 465 14.32 18.25 25.10
N ILE A 466 13.57 17.98 26.17
CA ILE A 466 12.95 19.03 26.97
C ILE A 466 13.97 20.02 27.58
N ARG A 467 15.25 19.63 27.68
CA ARG A 467 16.37 20.46 28.16
C ARG A 467 17.19 21.09 27.05
N PHE A 468 16.80 20.92 25.79
CA PHE A 468 17.55 21.46 24.66
C PHE A 468 17.70 22.97 24.78
N LYS A 469 18.92 23.47 24.57
CA LYS A 469 19.21 24.90 24.58
C LYS A 469 19.16 25.42 23.16
N ILE A 470 18.22 26.34 22.92
CA ILE A 470 17.98 26.94 21.63
C ILE A 470 19.21 27.78 21.21
N HIS A 471 19.62 27.67 19.95
CA HIS A 471 20.70 28.46 19.33
C HIS A 471 20.33 28.87 17.90
N ASP A 472 21.10 29.76 17.29
CA ASP A 472 20.88 30.30 15.94
C ASP A 472 21.91 29.81 14.90
N ASP A 473 22.85 28.94 15.30
CA ASP A 473 23.86 28.38 14.39
C ASP A 473 23.28 27.38 13.36
N THR A 474 23.12 27.83 12.12
CA THR A 474 22.57 27.03 11.01
C THR A 474 23.62 26.29 10.17
N ARG A 475 24.90 26.27 10.57
CA ARG A 475 25.99 25.70 9.73
C ARG A 475 25.94 24.19 9.61
N ASP A 476 25.47 23.50 10.67
CA ASP A 476 25.32 22.06 10.69
C ASP A 476 23.92 21.70 11.20
N LEU A 477 23.07 21.25 10.27
CA LEU A 477 21.73 20.76 10.58
C LEU A 477 21.68 19.22 10.52
N GLY A 478 22.82 18.55 10.33
CA GLY A 478 22.90 17.15 9.96
C GLY A 478 22.57 16.91 8.48
N ALA A 479 22.93 15.74 7.95
CA ALA A 479 22.58 15.32 6.59
C ALA A 479 21.64 14.12 6.65
N SER A 480 20.64 14.09 5.76
CA SER A 480 19.83 12.90 5.50
C SER A 480 19.49 12.90 4.02
N SER A 481 19.83 11.80 3.35
CA SER A 481 19.50 11.58 1.95
C SER A 481 18.29 10.65 1.86
N PRO A 482 17.27 10.99 1.04
CA PRO A 482 16.20 10.06 0.73
C PRO A 482 16.74 8.75 0.18
N GLU A 483 16.15 7.62 0.58
CA GLU A 483 16.45 6.31 0.00
C GLU A 483 15.33 5.94 -0.99
N ASP A 484 15.65 5.15 -2.01
CA ASP A 484 14.64 4.61 -2.92
C ASP A 484 13.58 3.83 -2.14
N PRO A 485 12.28 4.16 -2.31
CA PRO A 485 11.23 3.40 -1.66
C PRO A 485 11.19 1.98 -2.23
N TRP A 486 10.85 1.02 -1.38
CA TRP A 486 10.50 -0.31 -1.85
C TRP A 486 9.07 -0.31 -2.36
N VAL A 487 8.87 -0.79 -3.58
CA VAL A 487 7.55 -0.78 -4.24
C VAL A 487 7.19 -2.17 -4.75
N SER A 488 5.92 -2.54 -4.62
CA SER A 488 5.38 -3.81 -5.12
C SER A 488 3.93 -3.65 -5.57
N SER A 489 3.59 -4.10 -6.78
CA SER A 489 2.20 -4.11 -7.26
C SER A 489 1.40 -5.36 -6.85
N ARG A 490 1.96 -6.21 -5.97
CA ARG A 490 1.36 -7.48 -5.47
C ARG A 490 0.94 -8.45 -6.61
N THR A 491 -0.18 -9.16 -6.43
CA THR A 491 -0.79 -10.19 -7.30
C THR A 491 -1.20 -9.71 -8.71
N SER A 492 -0.99 -8.43 -9.04
CA SER A 492 -1.45 -7.86 -10.31
C SER A 492 -0.80 -8.57 -11.50
N ALA A 493 -1.63 -9.13 -12.38
CA ALA A 493 -1.19 -9.89 -13.53
C ALA A 493 -0.41 -9.01 -14.54
N TRP A 494 0.66 -9.58 -15.09
CA TRP A 494 1.42 -8.97 -16.16
C TRP A 494 0.67 -9.04 -17.49
N ARG A 495 0.76 -7.97 -18.27
CA ARG A 495 0.22 -7.90 -19.63
C ARG A 495 1.33 -7.49 -20.59
N ALA A 496 1.50 -8.23 -21.68
CA ALA A 496 2.47 -7.92 -22.70
C ALA A 496 2.14 -6.60 -23.40
N LEU A 497 3.20 -5.88 -23.80
CA LEU A 497 3.10 -4.83 -24.80
C LEU A 497 2.71 -5.43 -26.17
N PRO A 498 2.30 -4.60 -27.17
CA PRO A 498 1.90 -5.09 -28.49
C PRO A 498 2.89 -6.05 -29.15
N ASP A 499 4.19 -5.84 -28.95
CA ASP A 499 5.23 -6.85 -29.19
C ASP A 499 5.70 -7.41 -27.84
N PRO A 500 5.38 -8.67 -27.49
CA PRO A 500 5.69 -9.26 -26.18
C PRO A 500 7.19 -9.39 -25.93
N ARG A 501 8.04 -9.26 -26.96
CA ARG A 501 9.50 -9.32 -26.83
C ARG A 501 10.11 -8.02 -26.27
N LEU A 502 9.35 -6.93 -26.26
CA LEU A 502 9.85 -5.62 -25.80
C LEU A 502 9.72 -5.45 -24.29
N GLY A 503 8.62 -5.95 -23.72
CA GLY A 503 8.30 -5.74 -22.33
C GLY A 503 6.84 -6.00 -21.99
N ARG A 504 6.50 -5.67 -20.75
CA ARG A 504 5.20 -5.91 -20.13
C ARG A 504 4.85 -4.80 -19.14
N VAL A 505 3.55 -4.66 -18.86
CA VAL A 505 2.99 -3.67 -17.94
C VAL A 505 2.01 -4.33 -16.99
N ARG A 506 1.99 -3.87 -15.73
CA ARG A 506 0.95 -4.21 -14.75
C ARG A 506 0.57 -2.99 -13.93
N VAL A 507 -0.65 -3.00 -13.44
CA VAL A 507 -1.17 -1.99 -12.51
C VAL A 507 -1.87 -2.70 -11.38
N GLY A 508 -1.63 -2.26 -10.15
CA GLY A 508 -2.33 -2.73 -8.97
C GLY A 508 -2.87 -1.56 -8.17
N ALA A 509 -4.17 -1.56 -7.90
CA ALA A 509 -4.83 -0.55 -7.06
C ALA A 509 -4.57 -0.74 -5.54
N ASP A 510 -3.93 -1.84 -5.17
CA ASP A 510 -3.52 -2.18 -3.79
C ASP A 510 -2.01 -2.45 -3.71
N GLY A 511 -1.23 -1.75 -4.52
CA GLY A 511 0.23 -1.83 -4.48
C GLY A 511 0.77 -1.29 -3.15
N LYS A 512 1.90 -1.82 -2.68
CA LYS A 512 2.57 -1.37 -1.46
C LYS A 512 3.76 -0.49 -1.79
N VAL A 513 3.88 0.61 -1.07
CA VAL A 513 5.04 1.50 -1.11
C VAL A 513 5.56 1.66 0.31
N PHE A 514 6.86 1.42 0.49
CA PHE A 514 7.54 1.51 1.78
C PHE A 514 8.72 2.48 1.69
N TRP A 515 8.62 3.62 2.37
CA TRP A 515 9.72 4.56 2.59
C TRP A 515 10.42 4.25 3.90
N PHE A 516 11.73 4.45 3.92
CA PHE A 516 12.52 4.22 5.12
C PHE A 516 13.79 5.06 5.17
N ASN A 517 14.19 5.38 6.40
CA ASN A 517 15.43 6.06 6.72
C ASN A 517 16.24 5.20 7.70
N ARG A 518 17.46 4.83 7.31
CA ARG A 518 18.42 4.07 8.15
C ARG A 518 19.42 4.95 8.89
N GLY A 519 19.18 6.25 8.93
CA GLY A 519 20.10 7.23 9.49
C GLY A 519 21.29 7.54 8.57
N PRO A 520 22.08 8.56 8.91
CA PRO A 520 23.21 9.03 8.10
C PRO A 520 24.29 7.97 7.84
N ASN A 521 24.43 6.99 8.73
CA ASN A 521 25.42 5.90 8.62
C ASN A 521 24.83 4.61 8.01
N HIS A 522 23.55 4.60 7.64
CA HIS A 522 22.83 3.43 7.10
C HIS A 522 22.79 2.17 8.00
N HIS A 523 23.07 2.31 9.30
CA HIS A 523 23.02 1.22 10.29
C HIS A 523 21.71 1.15 11.10
N GLY A 524 20.86 2.17 10.99
CA GLY A 524 19.60 2.30 11.73
C GLY A 524 19.72 3.25 12.92
N TYR A 525 18.71 3.20 13.77
CA TYR A 525 18.61 3.97 15.01
C TYR A 525 18.51 3.03 16.20
N GLU A 526 19.10 3.44 17.32
CA GLU A 526 18.73 2.93 18.63
C GLU A 526 17.64 3.82 19.25
N ILE A 527 16.60 3.20 19.81
CA ILE A 527 15.41 3.90 20.31
C ILE A 527 15.03 3.33 21.68
N CYS A 528 14.94 4.19 22.69
CA CYS A 528 14.41 3.82 23.99
C CYS A 528 12.88 3.71 23.96
N LEU A 529 12.35 2.51 24.19
CA LEU A 529 10.92 2.22 24.22
C LEU A 529 10.20 2.74 25.48
N HIS A 530 10.93 3.29 26.46
CA HIS A 530 10.34 3.93 27.65
C HIS A 530 10.07 5.41 27.47
N CYS A 531 10.97 6.14 26.79
CA CYS A 531 10.89 7.60 26.67
C CYS A 531 10.90 8.13 25.23
N GLY A 532 11.23 7.30 24.24
CA GLY A 532 11.29 7.68 22.83
C GLY A 532 12.60 8.34 22.39
N ARG A 533 13.57 8.51 23.30
CA ARG A 533 14.92 8.99 22.97
C ARG A 533 15.52 8.11 21.89
N ALA A 534 16.07 8.72 20.84
CA ALA A 534 16.68 7.99 19.74
C ALA A 534 18.00 8.62 19.29
N ALA A 535 18.90 7.78 18.78
CA ALA A 535 20.17 8.19 18.20
C ALA A 535 20.48 7.32 16.98
N ALA A 536 21.14 7.90 15.98
CA ALA A 536 21.60 7.14 14.82
C ALA A 536 22.80 6.27 15.23
N GLU A 537 22.80 5.00 14.81
CA GLU A 537 23.89 4.09 15.12
C GLU A 537 25.14 4.44 14.29
N ILE A 538 26.31 4.38 14.92
CA ILE A 538 27.60 4.75 14.31
C ILE A 538 28.23 3.56 13.58
N ASP A 539 27.99 2.35 14.07
CA ASP A 539 28.52 1.10 13.53
C ASP A 539 27.44 0.01 13.45
N GLN A 540 27.73 -1.05 12.68
CA GLN A 540 26.84 -2.19 12.53
C GLN A 540 26.69 -3.02 13.82
N ALA A 541 27.61 -2.87 14.79
CA ALA A 541 27.52 -3.55 16.08
C ALA A 541 26.51 -2.87 17.03
N GLY A 542 26.06 -1.66 16.67
CA GLY A 542 25.11 -0.88 17.45
C GLY A 542 25.69 -0.48 18.80
N THR A 543 26.86 0.17 18.83
CA THR A 543 27.44 0.69 20.08
C THR A 543 26.43 1.56 20.85
N GLY A 544 26.17 1.21 22.12
CA GLY A 544 25.05 1.75 22.89
C GLY A 544 25.23 3.18 23.38
N THR A 545 24.97 4.16 22.53
CA THR A 545 25.05 5.59 22.89
C THR A 545 23.90 6.00 23.84
N LEU A 546 22.82 5.23 23.89
CA LEU A 546 21.69 5.46 24.81
C LEU A 546 21.84 4.81 26.19
N ILE A 547 22.95 4.14 26.51
CA ILE A 547 23.16 3.63 27.88
C ILE A 547 23.33 4.81 28.83
N GLY A 548 22.55 4.84 29.92
CA GLY A 548 22.56 5.95 30.88
C GLY A 548 21.89 7.24 30.37
N HIS A 549 21.11 7.18 29.29
CA HIS A 549 20.43 8.37 28.78
C HIS A 549 19.41 8.93 29.78
N LYS A 550 19.23 10.25 29.72
CA LYS A 550 18.16 10.92 30.46
C LYS A 550 16.86 10.90 29.65
N PRO A 551 15.66 10.89 30.29
CA PRO A 551 14.38 10.84 29.59
C PRO A 551 14.23 11.95 28.56
N LEU A 552 13.61 11.65 27.41
CA LEU A 552 13.34 12.63 26.36
C LEU A 552 12.34 13.70 26.85
N ARG A 553 11.18 13.27 27.39
CA ARG A 553 10.12 14.13 27.96
C ARG A 553 9.31 13.37 29.02
N GLY A 554 9.20 13.91 30.25
CA GLY A 554 8.24 13.46 31.29
C GLY A 554 8.32 12.01 31.79
N SER A 555 9.19 11.15 31.22
CA SER A 555 9.14 9.70 31.46
C SER A 555 9.67 9.31 32.86
N PRO A 556 9.26 8.14 33.39
CA PRO A 556 9.66 7.71 34.72
C PRO A 556 11.17 7.55 34.81
N ARG A 557 11.72 8.25 35.80
CA ARG A 557 13.14 8.27 36.11
C ARG A 557 13.49 7.06 36.97
N ALA A 558 14.73 6.60 36.84
CA ALA A 558 15.27 5.59 37.72
C ALA A 558 15.41 6.12 39.16
N ALA A 559 15.85 5.27 40.08
CA ALA A 559 16.01 5.63 41.50
C ALA A 559 16.96 6.83 41.72
N ASP A 560 17.85 7.11 40.78
CA ASP A 560 18.75 8.27 40.78
C ASP A 560 18.06 9.61 40.48
N GLY A 561 16.79 9.59 40.03
CA GLY A 561 16.03 10.80 39.71
C GLY A 561 16.50 11.56 38.47
N GLU A 562 17.44 11.01 37.67
CA GLU A 562 18.01 11.66 36.48
C GLU A 562 17.95 10.77 35.23
N THR A 563 18.22 9.47 35.38
CA THR A 563 18.34 8.53 34.27
C THR A 563 16.96 8.00 33.89
N CYS A 564 16.75 7.71 32.61
CA CYS A 564 15.56 7.02 32.18
C CYS A 564 15.56 5.60 32.74
N THR A 565 14.41 5.11 33.21
CA THR A 565 14.26 3.69 33.61
C THR A 565 14.69 2.70 32.53
N GLY A 566 14.57 3.07 31.24
CA GLY A 566 15.04 2.26 30.11
C GLY A 566 16.52 2.44 29.75
N GLY A 567 17.24 3.36 30.40
CA GLY A 567 18.67 3.60 30.19
C GLY A 567 19.57 2.74 31.07
N ILE A 568 19.00 2.04 32.06
CA ILE A 568 19.70 1.14 32.97
C ILE A 568 19.59 -0.29 32.43
N VAL A 569 20.64 -0.77 31.76
CA VAL A 569 20.66 -2.04 31.02
C VAL A 569 20.41 -3.26 31.91
N THR A 570 20.76 -3.19 33.20
CA THR A 570 20.57 -4.30 34.15
C THR A 570 19.12 -4.57 34.52
N ASP A 571 18.27 -3.55 34.48
CA ASP A 571 16.90 -3.63 35.00
C ASP A 571 15.86 -3.84 33.89
N ALA A 572 16.21 -3.49 32.64
CA ALA A 572 15.35 -3.63 31.47
C ALA A 572 16.15 -3.84 30.17
N PRO A 573 16.70 -5.04 29.92
CA PRO A 573 17.58 -5.30 28.76
C PRO A 573 16.92 -5.07 27.39
N PHE A 574 15.59 -5.11 27.32
CA PHE A 574 14.80 -4.88 26.09
C PHE A 574 14.33 -3.43 25.90
N ALA A 575 14.69 -2.50 26.79
CA ALA A 575 14.18 -1.13 26.75
C ALA A 575 14.79 -0.28 25.63
N ILE A 576 15.96 -0.64 25.10
CA ILE A 576 16.59 0.03 23.95
C ILE A 576 16.53 -0.93 22.76
N ALA A 577 15.71 -0.58 21.77
CA ALA A 577 15.62 -1.33 20.53
C ALA A 577 16.65 -0.78 19.53
N ARG A 578 17.43 -1.67 18.92
CA ARG A 578 18.55 -1.36 18.02
C ARG A 578 18.29 -1.77 16.57
N HIS A 579 19.12 -1.25 15.66
CA HIS A 579 19.05 -1.50 14.22
C HIS A 579 17.66 -1.20 13.61
N LEU A 580 16.94 -0.24 14.20
CA LEU A 580 15.61 0.13 13.72
C LEU A 580 15.71 1.16 12.61
N SER A 581 15.01 0.93 11.51
CA SER A 581 14.76 1.98 10.52
C SER A 581 13.55 2.81 10.94
N LEU A 582 13.53 4.10 10.62
CA LEU A 582 12.27 4.85 10.62
C LEU A 582 11.58 4.57 9.29
N GLY A 583 10.29 4.23 9.30
CA GLY A 583 9.62 3.82 8.06
C GLY A 583 8.15 4.19 7.98
N GLN A 584 7.63 4.19 6.76
CA GLN A 584 6.22 4.42 6.43
C GLN A 584 5.80 3.47 5.32
N GLU A 585 4.71 2.74 5.54
CA GLU A 585 4.06 1.91 4.53
C GLU A 585 2.71 2.53 4.15
N ILE A 586 2.43 2.61 2.85
CA ILE A 586 1.09 2.89 2.33
C ILE A 586 0.68 1.83 1.32
N ARG A 587 -0.64 1.72 1.11
CA ARG A 587 -1.25 1.01 -0.01
C ARG A 587 -1.77 2.03 -1.02
N THR A 588 -1.48 1.86 -2.31
CA THR A 588 -1.79 2.85 -3.34
C THR A 588 -1.81 2.22 -4.75
N ASP A 589 -2.26 2.98 -5.74
CA ASP A 589 -2.13 2.62 -7.15
C ASP A 589 -0.65 2.60 -7.54
N VAL A 590 -0.19 1.46 -8.07
CA VAL A 590 1.17 1.25 -8.56
C VAL A 590 1.12 0.74 -9.99
N CYS A 591 1.69 1.49 -10.91
CA CYS A 591 1.94 1.05 -12.28
C CYS A 591 3.42 0.67 -12.45
N GLU A 592 3.65 -0.54 -12.93
CA GLU A 592 4.98 -1.06 -13.21
C GLU A 592 5.11 -1.39 -14.69
N VAL A 593 6.12 -0.79 -15.32
CA VAL A 593 6.52 -1.05 -16.71
C VAL A 593 7.89 -1.70 -16.72
N GLN A 594 7.96 -2.91 -17.25
CA GLN A 594 9.21 -3.65 -17.39
C GLN A 594 9.59 -3.76 -18.87
N LEU A 595 10.67 -3.10 -19.25
CA LEU A 595 11.27 -3.22 -20.58
C LEU A 595 12.47 -4.15 -20.48
N TYR A 596 12.50 -5.20 -21.30
CA TYR A 596 13.48 -6.29 -21.11
C TYR A 596 14.93 -5.87 -21.40
N ASP A 597 15.12 -4.88 -22.28
CA ASP A 597 16.44 -4.30 -22.58
C ASP A 597 16.92 -3.30 -21.51
N CYS A 598 16.11 -3.01 -20.48
CA CYS A 598 16.46 -2.04 -19.45
C CYS A 598 17.16 -2.71 -18.26
N ALA A 599 18.49 -2.73 -18.28
CA ALA A 599 19.30 -3.31 -17.19
C ALA A 599 19.78 -2.28 -16.14
N SER A 600 19.94 -1.01 -16.51
CA SER A 600 20.44 0.06 -15.63
C SER A 600 19.32 0.63 -14.75
N ARG A 601 19.65 0.89 -13.48
CA ARG A 601 18.75 1.59 -12.55
C ARG A 601 18.50 3.02 -13.00
N GLU A 602 19.56 3.71 -13.42
CA GLU A 602 19.58 5.11 -13.82
C GLU A 602 18.72 5.35 -15.07
N ALA A 603 18.76 4.41 -16.03
CA ALA A 603 17.91 4.43 -17.21
C ALA A 603 16.44 4.16 -16.85
N ALA A 604 16.16 3.15 -16.02
CA ALA A 604 14.79 2.86 -15.56
C ALA A 604 14.19 4.03 -14.76
N LEU A 605 15.00 4.71 -13.96
CA LEU A 605 14.61 5.90 -13.19
C LEU A 605 14.25 7.05 -14.12
N ALA A 606 15.06 7.30 -15.17
CA ALA A 606 14.75 8.32 -16.17
C ALA A 606 13.46 8.00 -16.97
N ILE A 607 13.19 6.71 -17.24
CA ILE A 607 11.93 6.27 -17.87
C ILE A 607 10.75 6.50 -16.93
N ALA A 608 10.87 6.16 -15.63
CA ALA A 608 9.83 6.39 -14.64
C ALA A 608 9.49 7.88 -14.49
N LEU A 609 10.50 8.75 -14.43
CA LEU A 609 10.31 10.21 -14.40
C LEU A 609 9.61 10.72 -15.68
N ALA A 610 9.97 10.18 -16.85
CA ALA A 610 9.34 10.54 -18.11
C ALA A 610 7.88 10.10 -18.21
N LEU A 611 7.56 8.89 -17.74
CA LEU A 611 6.18 8.39 -17.67
C LEU A 611 5.34 9.24 -16.70
N ARG A 612 5.89 9.55 -15.53
CA ARG A 612 5.25 10.42 -14.53
C ARG A 612 4.93 11.80 -15.12
N GLU A 613 5.90 12.44 -15.75
CA GLU A 613 5.73 13.75 -16.40
C GLU A 613 4.69 13.69 -17.53
N ALA A 614 4.67 12.61 -18.32
CA ALA A 614 3.70 12.42 -19.39
C ALA A 614 2.26 12.32 -18.86
N VAL A 615 2.05 11.59 -17.76
CA VAL A 615 0.74 11.45 -17.10
C VAL A 615 0.32 12.75 -16.44
N ALA A 616 1.23 13.41 -15.71
CA ALA A 616 0.94 14.69 -15.05
C ALA A 616 0.44 15.74 -16.05
N ARG A 617 1.08 15.83 -17.22
CA ARG A 617 0.64 16.71 -18.32
C ARG A 617 -0.68 16.30 -18.96
N ASP A 618 -0.97 15.00 -19.06
CA ASP A 618 -2.23 14.50 -19.62
C ASP A 618 -3.42 14.83 -18.72
N LEU A 619 -3.25 14.62 -17.41
CA LEU A 619 -4.30 14.80 -16.41
C LEU A 619 -4.40 16.23 -15.87
N GLY A 620 -3.38 17.06 -16.12
CA GLY A 620 -3.29 18.43 -15.59
C GLY A 620 -3.05 18.47 -14.07
N VAL A 621 -2.38 17.45 -13.53
CA VAL A 621 -2.04 17.33 -12.09
C VAL A 621 -0.57 17.65 -11.84
N ASP A 622 -0.22 17.97 -10.60
CA ASP A 622 1.18 18.16 -10.21
C ASP A 622 1.95 16.83 -10.26
N THR A 623 3.20 16.85 -10.72
CA THR A 623 4.08 15.67 -10.71
C THR A 623 4.32 15.14 -9.30
N ASP A 624 4.28 16.02 -8.30
CA ASP A 624 4.53 15.66 -6.90
C ASP A 624 3.37 14.84 -6.28
N GLU A 625 2.23 14.70 -6.98
CA GLU A 625 1.14 13.76 -6.60
C GLU A 625 1.52 12.29 -6.85
N MET A 626 2.54 12.05 -7.68
CA MET A 626 3.01 10.72 -8.05
C MET A 626 4.49 10.53 -7.65
N GLY A 627 4.78 9.40 -7.01
CA GLY A 627 6.14 8.95 -6.76
C GLY A 627 6.68 8.09 -7.91
N PHE A 628 7.98 7.79 -7.84
CA PHE A 628 8.69 6.98 -8.82
C PHE A 628 9.67 6.03 -8.13
N ALA A 629 9.99 4.92 -8.78
CA ALA A 629 11.02 3.98 -8.34
C ALA A 629 11.59 3.18 -9.52
N ALA A 630 12.77 2.59 -9.32
CA ALA A 630 13.45 1.73 -10.31
C ALA A 630 13.88 0.37 -9.71
N PRO A 631 12.93 -0.45 -9.19
CA PRO A 631 13.26 -1.70 -8.53
C PRO A 631 13.86 -2.73 -9.50
N GLU A 632 14.60 -3.69 -8.94
CA GLU A 632 15.01 -4.88 -9.68
C GLU A 632 13.77 -5.73 -10.00
N ALA A 633 13.70 -6.20 -11.24
CA ALA A 633 12.62 -7.05 -11.71
C ALA A 633 13.19 -8.27 -12.44
N ILE A 634 12.67 -9.44 -12.12
CA ILE A 634 13.08 -10.71 -12.73
C ILE A 634 12.05 -11.11 -13.78
N HIS A 635 12.51 -11.32 -15.01
CA HIS A 635 11.74 -11.99 -16.03
C HIS A 635 12.07 -13.50 -16.00
N PRO A 636 11.07 -14.40 -15.89
CA PRO A 636 11.31 -15.85 -15.73
C PRO A 636 12.21 -16.46 -16.82
N MET A 637 12.15 -15.95 -18.05
CA MET A 637 12.94 -16.48 -19.18
C MET A 637 14.15 -15.62 -19.57
N LEU A 638 14.16 -14.33 -19.20
CA LEU A 638 15.16 -13.36 -19.71
C LEU A 638 16.14 -12.89 -18.62
N GLY A 639 15.93 -13.30 -17.37
CA GLY A 639 16.81 -12.97 -16.25
C GLY A 639 16.48 -11.63 -15.59
N ARG A 640 17.50 -10.99 -15.03
CA ARG A 640 17.36 -9.74 -14.25
C ARG A 640 17.31 -8.52 -15.17
N SER A 641 16.39 -7.62 -14.87
CA SER A 641 16.18 -6.32 -15.51
C SER A 641 15.75 -5.29 -14.46
N ARG A 642 15.47 -4.07 -14.87
CA ARG A 642 14.92 -3.01 -14.03
C ARG A 642 13.54 -2.61 -14.54
N SER A 643 12.61 -2.40 -13.62
CA SER A 643 11.29 -1.85 -13.94
C SER A 643 11.27 -0.34 -13.71
N ALA A 644 10.55 0.38 -14.56
CA ALA A 644 10.14 1.76 -14.30
C ALA A 644 8.79 1.73 -13.57
N VAL A 645 8.76 2.25 -12.35
CA VAL A 645 7.56 2.25 -11.51
C VAL A 645 7.11 3.67 -11.24
N VAL A 646 5.82 3.92 -11.43
CA VAL A 646 5.13 5.17 -11.05
C VAL A 646 3.98 4.78 -10.14
N PHE A 647 3.81 5.49 -9.04
CA PHE A 647 2.78 5.19 -8.05
C PHE A 647 2.17 6.47 -7.50
N ASP A 648 0.95 6.39 -6.99
CA ASP A 648 0.27 7.55 -6.42
C ASP A 648 0.76 7.76 -4.98
N ARG A 649 1.09 9.00 -4.58
CA ARG A 649 1.55 9.26 -3.19
C ARG A 649 0.43 9.24 -2.17
N ALA A 650 -0.80 9.52 -2.61
CA ALA A 650 -1.97 9.49 -1.73
C ALA A 650 -2.26 8.05 -1.26
N SER A 651 -2.45 7.86 0.04
CA SER A 651 -2.89 6.57 0.59
C SER A 651 -4.24 6.16 -0.01
N GLY A 652 -4.34 4.89 -0.38
CA GLY A 652 -5.38 4.30 -1.22
C GLY A 652 -5.19 4.53 -2.72
N GLY A 653 -4.43 5.52 -3.18
CA GLY A 653 -4.24 5.85 -4.59
C GLY A 653 -5.35 6.71 -5.20
N ALA A 654 -5.01 7.53 -6.19
CA ALA A 654 -5.89 8.45 -6.90
C ALA A 654 -6.21 7.97 -8.33
N GLY A 655 -5.68 6.82 -8.75
CA GLY A 655 -5.78 6.29 -10.10
C GLY A 655 -4.92 7.02 -11.15
N PHE A 656 -3.97 7.87 -10.75
CA PHE A 656 -3.15 8.64 -11.70
C PHE A 656 -2.14 7.76 -12.42
N SER A 657 -1.32 7.02 -11.67
CA SER A 657 -0.35 6.05 -12.21
C SER A 657 -1.01 4.97 -13.06
N ALA A 658 -2.23 4.56 -12.73
CA ALA A 658 -3.00 3.57 -13.49
C ALA A 658 -3.30 4.01 -14.94
N ARG A 659 -3.27 5.33 -15.22
CA ARG A 659 -3.45 5.89 -16.56
C ARG A 659 -2.42 5.36 -17.55
N ILE A 660 -1.18 5.10 -17.12
CA ILE A 660 -0.11 4.53 -17.94
C ILE A 660 -0.53 3.17 -18.47
N ALA A 661 -1.08 2.31 -17.61
CA ALA A 661 -1.46 0.95 -17.95
C ALA A 661 -2.70 0.89 -18.84
N ARG A 662 -3.51 1.96 -18.91
CA ARG A 662 -4.67 2.07 -19.82
C ARG A 662 -4.29 2.42 -21.24
N ASP A 663 -3.18 3.10 -21.46
CA ASP A 663 -2.61 3.34 -22.80
C ASP A 663 -1.07 3.35 -22.77
N PRO A 664 -0.44 2.17 -22.56
CA PRO A 664 1.01 2.10 -22.42
C PRO A 664 1.73 2.53 -23.70
N VAL A 665 1.09 2.39 -24.87
CA VAL A 665 1.68 2.76 -26.15
C VAL A 665 1.82 4.27 -26.27
N GLU A 666 0.75 5.00 -25.95
CA GLU A 666 0.76 6.45 -25.93
C GLU A 666 1.77 6.98 -24.89
N PHE A 667 1.74 6.48 -23.66
CA PHE A 667 2.59 7.01 -22.59
C PHE A 667 4.07 6.69 -22.79
N LEU A 668 4.43 5.53 -23.35
CA LEU A 668 5.82 5.24 -23.74
C LEU A 668 6.29 6.17 -24.88
N THR A 669 5.40 6.49 -25.82
CA THR A 669 5.70 7.42 -26.91
C THR A 669 5.91 8.84 -26.39
N ARG A 670 5.04 9.32 -25.50
CA ARG A 670 5.18 10.62 -24.83
C ARG A 670 6.43 10.68 -23.96
N ALA A 671 6.75 9.62 -23.22
CA ALA A 671 7.98 9.52 -22.42
C ALA A 671 9.24 9.64 -23.29
N ARG A 672 9.28 8.95 -24.44
CA ARG A 672 10.36 9.09 -25.43
C ARG A 672 10.52 10.54 -25.88
N ASP A 673 9.40 11.19 -26.22
CA ASP A 673 9.37 12.57 -26.69
C ASP A 673 9.79 13.60 -25.62
N LEU A 674 9.56 13.29 -24.34
CA LEU A 674 10.03 14.12 -23.22
C LEU A 674 11.54 14.05 -23.05
N LEU A 675 12.12 12.86 -23.26
CA LEU A 675 13.57 12.62 -23.15
C LEU A 675 14.36 12.98 -24.41
N ASP A 676 13.69 13.34 -25.51
CA ASP A 676 14.33 13.83 -26.74
C ASP A 676 14.74 15.30 -26.61
N CYS A 677 16.01 15.54 -26.26
CA CYS A 677 16.57 16.87 -26.09
C CYS A 677 16.60 17.72 -27.39
N THR A 678 16.36 17.12 -28.56
CA THR A 678 16.34 17.85 -29.83
C THR A 678 15.03 18.58 -30.09
N LYS A 679 13.95 18.22 -29.37
CA LYS A 679 12.65 18.87 -29.53
C LYS A 679 12.65 20.31 -29.03
N ALA A 680 11.76 21.12 -29.61
CA ALA A 680 11.55 22.49 -29.20
C ALA A 680 11.17 22.57 -27.70
N GLY A 681 11.74 23.55 -26.99
CA GLY A 681 11.53 23.72 -25.54
C GLY A 681 12.37 22.81 -24.64
N ARG A 682 13.30 22.01 -25.19
CA ARG A 682 14.25 21.19 -24.42
C ARG A 682 15.61 21.87 -24.25
N CYS A 683 16.57 21.20 -23.61
CA CYS A 683 17.90 21.75 -23.34
C CYS A 683 18.77 21.92 -24.60
N ARG A 684 18.38 21.33 -25.75
CA ARG A 684 19.09 21.37 -27.05
C ARG A 684 20.48 20.73 -27.04
N ASP A 685 20.89 20.14 -25.92
CA ASP A 685 22.10 19.36 -25.79
C ASP A 685 21.81 17.88 -26.11
N ARG A 686 22.38 17.40 -27.21
CA ARG A 686 22.22 16.02 -27.68
C ARG A 686 23.02 15.02 -26.84
N ASP A 687 24.10 15.49 -26.23
CA ASP A 687 25.05 14.68 -25.48
C ASP A 687 24.74 14.67 -23.98
N ALA A 688 23.71 15.40 -23.55
CA ALA A 688 23.21 15.39 -22.19
C ALA A 688 22.93 13.95 -21.71
N VAL A 689 23.70 13.50 -20.71
CA VAL A 689 23.54 12.16 -20.11
C VAL A 689 22.41 12.17 -19.08
N HIS A 690 22.37 13.18 -18.21
CA HIS A 690 21.41 13.26 -17.12
C HIS A 690 20.08 13.92 -17.54
N ALA A 691 19.01 13.58 -16.82
CA ALA A 691 17.74 14.27 -16.93
C ALA A 691 17.87 15.73 -16.45
N CYS A 692 17.01 16.61 -16.97
CA CYS A 692 16.98 18.03 -16.56
C CYS A 692 15.55 18.52 -16.37
N ALA A 693 15.40 19.71 -15.78
CA ALA A 693 14.09 20.34 -15.52
C ALA A 693 13.31 20.75 -16.78
N ARG A 694 13.94 20.74 -17.97
CA ARG A 694 13.24 20.90 -19.27
C ARG A 694 12.69 19.57 -19.80
N CYS A 695 13.27 18.44 -19.37
CA CYS A 695 12.86 17.11 -19.81
C CYS A 695 11.81 16.54 -18.86
N VAL A 696 12.21 16.22 -17.61
CA VAL A 696 11.40 15.40 -16.68
C VAL A 696 11.65 15.68 -15.19
N LEU A 697 12.61 16.54 -14.82
CA LEU A 697 12.87 16.84 -13.41
C LEU A 697 11.90 17.89 -12.86
N SER A 698 11.34 17.58 -11.69
CA SER A 698 10.46 18.41 -10.86
C SER A 698 11.13 18.73 -9.52
N SER A 699 10.46 19.49 -8.65
CA SER A 699 10.96 19.87 -7.31
C SER A 699 11.50 18.68 -6.51
N ASP A 700 10.75 17.59 -6.47
CA ASP A 700 11.05 16.40 -5.67
C ASP A 700 12.19 15.54 -6.23
N SER A 701 12.59 15.71 -7.49
CA SER A 701 13.58 14.86 -8.18
C SER A 701 14.89 15.58 -8.50
N GLN A 702 15.07 16.85 -8.12
CA GLN A 702 16.31 17.58 -8.38
C GLN A 702 17.54 17.02 -7.65
N HIS A 703 17.35 16.22 -6.60
CA HIS A 703 18.45 15.66 -5.79
C HIS A 703 19.06 14.39 -6.40
N ILE A 704 18.39 13.76 -7.37
CA ILE A 704 18.81 12.49 -8.00
C ILE A 704 19.33 12.68 -9.44
N VAL A 705 19.70 13.89 -9.84
CA VAL A 705 20.13 14.20 -11.23
C VAL A 705 21.25 13.28 -11.68
N ASP A 706 22.28 13.14 -10.84
CA ASP A 706 23.47 12.34 -11.11
C ASP A 706 23.16 10.83 -11.15
N GLU A 707 22.00 10.42 -10.64
CA GLU A 707 21.50 9.04 -10.65
C GLU A 707 20.57 8.74 -11.85
N THR A 708 20.52 9.62 -12.85
CA THR A 708 19.70 9.42 -14.07
C THR A 708 20.55 9.21 -15.32
N ASP A 709 20.11 8.32 -16.20
CA ASP A 709 20.67 8.13 -17.55
C ASP A 709 19.57 8.35 -18.60
N ARG A 710 19.38 9.62 -18.95
CA ARG A 710 18.43 10.08 -19.96
C ARG A 710 18.80 9.57 -21.35
N LYS A 711 20.09 9.46 -21.67
CA LYS A 711 20.52 9.06 -23.02
C LYS A 711 20.14 7.61 -23.31
N THR A 712 20.52 6.70 -22.42
CA THR A 712 20.18 5.28 -22.53
C THR A 712 18.67 5.07 -22.48
N ALA A 713 17.97 5.78 -21.59
CA ALA A 713 16.51 5.75 -21.52
C ALA A 713 15.83 6.16 -22.84
N HIS A 714 16.28 7.26 -23.46
CA HIS A 714 15.77 7.72 -24.76
C HIS A 714 16.05 6.70 -25.87
N GLU A 715 17.24 6.10 -25.90
CA GLU A 715 17.59 5.07 -26.89
C GLU A 715 16.73 3.80 -26.75
N ILE A 716 16.52 3.32 -25.52
CA ILE A 716 15.63 2.18 -25.24
C ILE A 716 14.21 2.51 -25.73
N LEU A 717 13.65 3.63 -25.30
CA LEU A 717 12.28 4.00 -25.66
C LEU A 717 12.13 4.25 -27.17
N SER A 718 13.15 4.77 -27.85
CA SER A 718 13.11 4.94 -29.31
C SER A 718 12.99 3.60 -30.03
N ARG A 719 13.81 2.60 -29.64
CA ARG A 719 13.73 1.23 -30.20
C ARG A 719 12.39 0.55 -29.88
N VAL A 720 11.86 0.77 -28.68
CA VAL A 720 10.57 0.22 -28.25
C VAL A 720 9.44 0.83 -29.07
N VAL A 721 9.33 2.17 -29.14
CA VAL A 721 8.24 2.88 -29.81
C VAL A 721 8.15 2.54 -31.30
N GLU A 722 9.28 2.36 -32.00
CA GLU A 722 9.28 1.90 -33.39
C GLU A 722 8.56 0.55 -33.59
N ARG A 723 8.54 -0.29 -32.54
CA ARG A 723 7.99 -1.65 -32.54
C ARG A 723 6.71 -1.79 -31.70
N LEU A 724 6.14 -0.71 -31.16
CA LEU A 724 4.89 -0.75 -30.39
C LEU A 724 3.63 -0.88 -31.26
N HIS A 725 3.79 -1.05 -32.58
CA HIS A 725 2.70 -1.40 -33.48
C HIS A 725 2.37 -2.89 -33.39
N LEU A 726 1.09 -3.24 -33.46
CA LEU A 726 0.66 -4.64 -33.42
C LEU A 726 1.24 -5.41 -34.63
N PRO A 727 2.10 -6.43 -34.41
CA PRO A 727 2.72 -7.18 -35.50
C PRO A 727 1.67 -7.98 -36.28
N SER A 728 1.95 -8.30 -37.54
CA SER A 728 0.99 -9.00 -38.42
C SER A 728 0.50 -10.33 -37.85
N GLU A 729 1.37 -11.04 -37.12
CA GLU A 729 1.06 -12.30 -36.43
C GLU A 729 0.07 -12.15 -35.26
N ALA A 730 -0.02 -10.96 -34.66
CA ALA A 730 -0.95 -10.65 -33.58
C ALA A 730 -2.26 -10.01 -34.08
N ARG A 731 -2.42 -9.78 -35.40
CA ARG A 731 -3.66 -9.23 -36.01
C ARG A 731 -4.72 -10.31 -36.22
N LEU A 732 -5.18 -10.90 -35.12
CA LEU A 732 -6.02 -12.11 -35.10
C LEU A 732 -7.44 -11.91 -35.67
N PHE A 733 -7.93 -10.67 -35.77
CA PHE A 733 -9.18 -10.30 -36.44
C PHE A 733 -8.94 -9.58 -37.78
N GLY A 734 -7.77 -9.77 -38.40
CA GLY A 734 -7.40 -9.09 -39.64
C GLY A 734 -6.91 -7.64 -39.42
N PRO A 735 -6.89 -6.81 -40.47
CA PRO A 735 -6.27 -5.48 -40.42
C PRO A 735 -6.87 -4.49 -39.41
N GLN A 736 -8.13 -4.70 -39.00
CA GLN A 736 -8.84 -3.87 -38.01
C GLN A 736 -8.56 -4.28 -36.56
N THR A 737 -7.70 -5.28 -36.34
CA THR A 737 -7.33 -5.73 -34.99
C THR A 737 -6.62 -4.61 -34.24
N THR A 738 -7.08 -4.32 -33.04
CA THR A 738 -6.44 -3.34 -32.14
C THR A 738 -5.92 -4.04 -30.88
N TYR A 739 -4.82 -3.53 -30.34
CA TYR A 739 -4.33 -3.94 -29.02
C TYR A 739 -5.36 -3.57 -27.94
N GLU A 740 -5.60 -4.46 -26.98
CA GLU A 740 -6.42 -4.16 -25.79
C GLU A 740 -5.50 -3.91 -24.59
N PRO A 741 -5.29 -2.65 -24.20
CA PRO A 741 -4.44 -2.30 -23.08
C PRO A 741 -5.14 -2.44 -21.73
N ALA A 742 -6.47 -2.58 -21.63
CA ALA A 742 -7.18 -2.71 -20.35
C ALA A 742 -7.20 -4.17 -19.85
N PRO A 743 -7.36 -4.42 -18.53
CA PRO A 743 -7.68 -5.77 -18.05
C PRO A 743 -8.96 -6.26 -18.74
N LEU A 744 -8.98 -7.51 -19.21
CA LEU A 744 -10.07 -7.98 -20.06
C LEU A 744 -11.44 -7.90 -19.38
N SER A 745 -11.50 -8.14 -18.07
CA SER A 745 -12.71 -7.97 -17.26
C SER A 745 -13.25 -6.53 -17.29
N GLU A 746 -12.38 -5.53 -17.21
CA GLU A 746 -12.74 -4.12 -17.30
C GLU A 746 -13.21 -3.78 -18.71
N ALA A 747 -12.46 -4.17 -19.75
CA ALA A 747 -12.81 -3.90 -21.15
C ALA A 747 -14.18 -4.48 -21.53
N VAL A 748 -14.47 -5.72 -21.12
CA VAL A 748 -15.76 -6.38 -21.36
C VAL A 748 -16.89 -5.66 -20.63
N THR A 749 -16.66 -5.29 -19.36
CA THR A 749 -17.67 -4.57 -18.57
C THR A 749 -17.98 -3.21 -19.17
N GLU A 750 -16.97 -2.46 -19.60
CA GLU A 750 -17.16 -1.17 -20.28
C GLU A 750 -17.95 -1.31 -21.57
N GLU A 751 -17.64 -2.30 -22.41
CA GLU A 751 -18.37 -2.52 -23.66
C GLU A 751 -19.83 -2.91 -23.41
N LEU A 752 -20.05 -3.79 -22.44
CA LEU A 752 -21.38 -4.23 -22.05
C LEU A 752 -22.26 -3.11 -21.45
N GLN A 753 -21.65 -2.08 -20.86
CA GLN A 753 -22.34 -0.92 -20.31
C GLN A 753 -22.74 0.12 -21.37
N ARG A 754 -22.17 0.06 -22.58
CA ARG A 754 -22.53 0.99 -23.67
C ARG A 754 -23.94 0.79 -24.18
N ASP A 755 -24.47 -0.43 -24.09
CA ASP A 755 -25.81 -0.78 -24.57
C ASP A 755 -26.52 -1.71 -23.58
N ALA A 756 -27.74 -1.35 -23.19
CA ALA A 756 -28.58 -2.17 -22.31
C ALA A 756 -29.00 -3.51 -22.96
N ALA A 757 -29.04 -3.59 -24.28
CA ALA A 757 -29.33 -4.80 -25.05
C ALA A 757 -28.07 -5.64 -25.32
N ALA A 758 -26.88 -5.18 -24.89
CA ALA A 758 -25.66 -5.96 -25.07
C ALA A 758 -25.76 -7.30 -24.34
N ARG A 759 -25.33 -8.36 -25.03
CA ARG A 759 -25.20 -9.72 -24.48
C ARG A 759 -23.77 -10.19 -24.55
N ILE A 760 -23.37 -11.01 -23.58
CA ILE A 760 -22.04 -11.61 -23.52
C ILE A 760 -22.10 -13.04 -24.04
N VAL A 761 -21.12 -13.42 -24.83
CA VAL A 761 -20.90 -14.80 -25.28
C VAL A 761 -19.48 -15.18 -24.88
N VAL A 762 -19.28 -16.38 -24.30
CA VAL A 762 -17.98 -16.86 -23.83
C VAL A 762 -17.77 -18.33 -24.20
N PRO A 763 -16.77 -18.69 -25.03
CA PRO A 763 -16.44 -20.08 -25.32
C PRO A 763 -15.58 -20.70 -24.22
N LEU A 764 -15.99 -21.85 -23.68
CA LEU A 764 -15.16 -22.65 -22.77
C LEU A 764 -14.29 -23.61 -23.56
N ARG A 765 -12.99 -23.39 -23.49
CA ARG A 765 -11.97 -24.18 -24.20
C ARG A 765 -11.28 -25.16 -23.26
N GLY A 766 -10.64 -26.16 -23.85
CA GLY A 766 -9.97 -27.23 -23.12
C GLY A 766 -10.92 -28.31 -22.62
N ALA A 767 -10.35 -29.34 -22.00
CA ALA A 767 -11.15 -30.44 -21.46
C ALA A 767 -11.96 -29.97 -20.24
N PRO A 768 -13.25 -30.34 -20.11
CA PRO A 768 -14.09 -29.94 -18.97
C PRO A 768 -13.50 -30.25 -17.59
N ALA A 769 -12.74 -31.35 -17.49
CA ALA A 769 -12.05 -31.75 -16.26
C ALA A 769 -10.94 -30.79 -15.80
N GLY A 770 -10.52 -29.86 -16.66
CA GLY A 770 -9.52 -28.84 -16.36
C GLY A 770 -10.10 -27.45 -16.08
N TRP A 771 -11.42 -27.27 -16.15
CA TRP A 771 -12.05 -25.98 -15.91
C TRP A 771 -12.05 -25.62 -14.43
N GLU A 772 -11.41 -24.51 -14.07
CA GLU A 772 -11.43 -23.97 -12.71
C GLU A 772 -12.45 -22.81 -12.63
N LEU A 773 -13.74 -23.13 -12.76
CA LEU A 773 -14.80 -22.13 -12.90
C LEU A 773 -14.90 -21.16 -11.71
N ASP A 774 -14.69 -21.61 -10.48
CA ASP A 774 -14.80 -20.73 -9.30
C ASP A 774 -13.62 -19.73 -9.17
N SER A 775 -12.43 -20.06 -9.68
CA SER A 775 -11.27 -19.15 -9.70
C SER A 775 -11.18 -18.33 -11.00
N TRP A 776 -12.07 -18.59 -11.96
CA TRP A 776 -12.07 -17.94 -13.26
C TRP A 776 -12.58 -16.49 -13.16
N PRO A 777 -11.80 -15.47 -13.54
CA PRO A 777 -12.21 -14.06 -13.42
C PRO A 777 -13.52 -13.70 -14.13
N MET A 778 -13.90 -14.42 -15.18
CA MET A 778 -15.14 -14.21 -15.92
C MET A 778 -16.38 -14.71 -15.16
N THR A 779 -16.26 -15.64 -14.21
CA THR A 779 -17.39 -16.16 -13.43
C THR A 779 -18.12 -15.05 -12.69
N HIS A 780 -17.39 -14.16 -12.03
CA HIS A 780 -17.99 -13.01 -11.34
C HIS A 780 -18.75 -12.07 -12.29
N ILE A 781 -18.28 -11.94 -13.53
CA ILE A 781 -18.97 -11.17 -14.56
C ILE A 781 -20.25 -11.92 -14.96
N LEU A 782 -20.15 -13.19 -15.34
CA LEU A 782 -21.32 -13.98 -15.78
C LEU A 782 -22.40 -14.07 -14.70
N GLU A 783 -22.04 -14.34 -13.44
CA GLU A 783 -22.98 -14.40 -12.32
C GLU A 783 -23.68 -13.06 -12.08
N ARG A 784 -22.92 -11.96 -12.09
CA ARG A 784 -23.46 -10.60 -11.93
C ARG A 784 -24.45 -10.25 -13.04
N TRP A 785 -24.16 -10.67 -14.26
CA TRP A 785 -24.96 -10.36 -15.43
C TRP A 785 -26.20 -11.24 -15.53
N GLY A 786 -26.07 -12.54 -15.26
CA GLY A 786 -27.19 -13.45 -15.17
C GLY A 786 -28.13 -13.13 -14.00
N ALA A 787 -27.61 -12.68 -12.86
CA ALA A 787 -28.43 -12.22 -11.73
C ALA A 787 -29.36 -11.04 -12.10
N ARG A 788 -28.96 -10.24 -13.09
CA ARG A 788 -29.74 -9.11 -13.65
C ARG A 788 -30.65 -9.51 -14.80
N GLU A 789 -30.80 -10.82 -15.05
CA GLU A 789 -31.59 -11.37 -16.17
C GLU A 789 -31.12 -10.87 -17.54
N ARG A 790 -29.83 -10.47 -17.66
CA ARG A 790 -29.25 -10.08 -18.94
C ARG A 790 -28.76 -11.32 -19.70
N PRO A 791 -28.91 -11.38 -21.03
CA PRO A 791 -28.51 -12.56 -21.78
C PRO A 791 -27.00 -12.79 -21.70
N ALA A 792 -26.61 -13.93 -21.13
CA ALA A 792 -25.24 -14.42 -21.09
C ALA A 792 -25.21 -15.83 -21.67
N THR A 793 -24.31 -16.07 -22.63
CA THR A 793 -24.21 -17.34 -23.33
C THR A 793 -22.83 -17.95 -23.13
N VAL A 794 -22.81 -19.22 -22.76
CA VAL A 794 -21.59 -20.01 -22.65
C VAL A 794 -21.59 -21.05 -23.76
N ALA A 795 -20.62 -20.95 -24.66
CA ALA A 795 -20.45 -21.88 -25.75
C ALA A 795 -19.52 -23.03 -25.34
N VAL A 796 -19.97 -24.26 -25.54
CA VAL A 796 -19.24 -25.47 -25.15
C VAL A 796 -19.20 -26.48 -26.31
N ASP A 797 -18.29 -27.44 -26.21
CA ASP A 797 -18.41 -28.70 -26.93
C ASP A 797 -19.25 -29.65 -26.08
N ALA A 798 -20.53 -29.84 -26.45
CA ALA A 798 -21.43 -30.67 -25.66
C ALA A 798 -21.03 -32.16 -25.69
N SER A 799 -20.29 -32.61 -26.72
CA SER A 799 -19.80 -34.00 -26.77
C SER A 799 -18.69 -34.24 -25.74
N ALA A 800 -17.75 -33.30 -25.62
CA ALA A 800 -16.70 -33.32 -24.60
C ALA A 800 -17.29 -33.20 -23.19
N LEU A 801 -18.32 -32.36 -23.00
CA LEU A 801 -19.00 -32.19 -21.72
C LEU A 801 -19.79 -33.44 -21.31
N ARG A 802 -20.51 -34.09 -22.23
CA ARG A 802 -21.20 -35.37 -21.97
C ARG A 802 -20.21 -36.49 -21.63
N ALA A 803 -19.02 -36.50 -22.24
CA ALA A 803 -17.98 -37.48 -21.97
C ALA A 803 -17.21 -37.23 -20.65
N ALA A 804 -17.36 -36.06 -20.02
CA ALA A 804 -16.77 -35.77 -18.71
C ALA A 804 -17.40 -36.63 -17.60
N ASP A 805 -16.73 -36.76 -16.46
CA ASP A 805 -17.29 -37.50 -15.32
C ASP A 805 -18.47 -36.77 -14.66
N GLY A 806 -19.28 -37.52 -13.91
CA GLY A 806 -20.51 -37.03 -13.28
C GLY A 806 -20.29 -35.89 -12.29
N VAL A 807 -19.15 -35.84 -11.58
CA VAL A 807 -18.82 -34.70 -10.71
C VAL A 807 -18.57 -33.45 -11.54
N THR A 808 -17.76 -33.57 -12.60
CA THR A 808 -17.48 -32.44 -13.51
C THR A 808 -18.76 -31.92 -14.17
N ARG A 809 -19.63 -32.82 -14.65
CA ARG A 809 -20.93 -32.45 -15.25
C ARG A 809 -21.82 -31.74 -14.22
N ARG A 810 -21.93 -32.27 -12.99
CA ARG A 810 -22.72 -31.65 -11.91
C ARG A 810 -22.17 -30.28 -11.51
N GLN A 811 -20.85 -30.14 -11.33
CA GLN A 811 -20.20 -28.88 -10.99
C GLN A 811 -20.47 -27.82 -12.06
N PHE A 812 -20.34 -28.19 -13.35
CA PHE A 812 -20.68 -27.29 -14.45
C PHE A 812 -22.17 -26.90 -14.44
N VAL A 813 -23.08 -27.85 -14.23
CA VAL A 813 -24.53 -27.56 -14.19
C VAL A 813 -24.87 -26.63 -13.02
N LEU A 814 -24.35 -26.90 -11.82
CA LEU A 814 -24.55 -26.04 -10.64
C LEU A 814 -23.99 -24.64 -10.88
N TRP A 815 -22.79 -24.54 -11.45
CA TRP A 815 -22.21 -23.25 -11.83
C TRP A 815 -23.06 -22.52 -12.88
N ALA A 816 -23.51 -23.21 -13.92
CA ALA A 816 -24.31 -22.62 -15.00
C ALA A 816 -25.66 -22.10 -14.48
N GLN A 817 -26.29 -22.85 -13.58
CA GLN A 817 -27.52 -22.45 -12.89
C GLN A 817 -27.28 -21.26 -11.95
N ARG A 818 -26.20 -21.30 -11.16
CA ARG A 818 -25.79 -20.19 -10.27
C ARG A 818 -25.52 -18.91 -11.06
N ALA A 819 -24.82 -19.03 -12.19
CA ALA A 819 -24.50 -17.93 -13.09
C ALA A 819 -25.67 -17.52 -13.99
N ARG A 820 -26.75 -18.30 -14.04
CA ARG A 820 -27.93 -18.08 -14.90
C ARG A 820 -27.58 -17.85 -16.37
N VAL A 821 -26.64 -18.65 -16.87
CA VAL A 821 -26.14 -18.57 -18.26
C VAL A 821 -26.85 -19.57 -19.17
N ASN A 822 -27.07 -19.16 -20.42
CA ASN A 822 -27.55 -20.05 -21.47
C ASN A 822 -26.39 -20.87 -22.02
N VAL A 823 -26.48 -22.21 -22.00
CA VAL A 823 -25.42 -23.08 -22.51
C VAL A 823 -25.75 -23.53 -23.94
N ARG A 824 -24.82 -23.29 -24.87
CA ARG A 824 -24.99 -23.58 -26.30
C ARG A 824 -23.89 -24.50 -26.82
N ASP A 825 -24.27 -25.49 -27.62
CA ASP A 825 -23.36 -26.42 -28.29
C ASP A 825 -22.88 -25.82 -29.61
N LEU A 826 -21.58 -25.58 -29.69
CA LEU A 826 -20.87 -25.17 -30.91
C LEU A 826 -19.76 -26.15 -31.29
N GLY A 827 -19.72 -27.34 -30.66
CA GLY A 827 -18.65 -28.33 -30.86
C GLY A 827 -18.55 -28.83 -32.31
N ALA A 828 -19.69 -29.00 -32.99
CA ALA A 828 -19.74 -29.48 -34.38
C ALA A 828 -19.31 -28.44 -35.42
N GLU A 829 -19.54 -27.14 -35.15
CA GLU A 829 -19.14 -26.02 -36.03
C GLU A 829 -17.72 -25.51 -35.70
N GLY A 830 -17.18 -25.90 -34.55
CA GLY A 830 -15.91 -25.45 -34.00
C GLY A 830 -16.08 -24.23 -33.09
N LEU A 831 -15.55 -24.30 -31.87
CA LEU A 831 -15.60 -23.18 -30.93
C LEU A 831 -14.87 -21.95 -31.52
N PRO A 832 -15.47 -20.75 -31.48
CA PRO A 832 -14.83 -19.55 -31.99
C PRO A 832 -13.49 -19.24 -31.30
N ASP A 833 -12.47 -18.79 -32.05
CA ASP A 833 -11.10 -18.57 -31.54
C ASP A 833 -10.88 -17.28 -30.78
N TRP A 834 -11.88 -16.84 -30.03
CA TRP A 834 -11.84 -15.67 -29.16
C TRP A 834 -12.12 -16.05 -27.70
N LEU A 835 -11.66 -15.20 -26.77
CA LEU A 835 -11.79 -15.35 -25.32
C LEU A 835 -13.19 -15.00 -24.82
N VAL A 836 -13.71 -13.88 -25.31
CA VAL A 836 -15.03 -13.32 -24.97
C VAL A 836 -15.50 -12.39 -26.09
N ALA A 837 -16.81 -12.27 -26.29
CA ALA A 837 -17.41 -11.33 -27.21
C ALA A 837 -18.65 -10.69 -26.61
N VAL A 838 -18.82 -9.42 -26.93
CA VAL A 838 -19.98 -8.61 -26.59
C VAL A 838 -20.73 -8.32 -27.87
N VAL A 839 -21.98 -8.77 -27.93
CA VAL A 839 -22.88 -8.56 -29.06
C VAL A 839 -23.80 -7.40 -28.71
N ALA A 840 -23.68 -6.27 -29.41
CA ALA A 840 -24.54 -5.11 -29.27
C ALA A 840 -24.88 -4.53 -30.66
N PRO A 841 -26.07 -3.95 -30.91
CA PRO A 841 -26.33 -3.27 -32.18
C PRO A 841 -25.32 -2.11 -32.42
N PRO A 842 -24.65 -2.00 -33.59
CA PRO A 842 -24.83 -2.76 -34.83
C PRO A 842 -23.85 -3.93 -35.07
N GLY A 843 -22.99 -4.31 -34.11
CA GLY A 843 -21.95 -5.33 -34.35
C GLY A 843 -21.41 -6.05 -33.12
N THR A 844 -20.64 -7.11 -33.34
CA THR A 844 -20.01 -7.88 -32.26
C THR A 844 -18.56 -7.46 -32.09
N THR A 845 -18.17 -7.12 -30.86
CA THR A 845 -16.78 -6.86 -30.45
C THR A 845 -16.27 -8.11 -29.74
N ALA A 846 -15.15 -8.67 -30.20
CA ALA A 846 -14.54 -9.85 -29.60
C ALA A 846 -13.09 -9.57 -29.18
N TRP A 847 -12.64 -10.27 -28.14
CA TRP A 847 -11.27 -10.23 -27.64
C TRP A 847 -10.62 -11.59 -27.76
N THR A 848 -9.34 -11.66 -28.09
CA THR A 848 -8.58 -12.91 -28.17
C THR A 848 -7.11 -12.70 -27.83
N SER A 849 -6.35 -13.78 -27.74
CA SER A 849 -4.89 -13.77 -27.61
C SER A 849 -4.31 -14.95 -28.39
N ALA A 850 -3.07 -14.81 -28.88
CA ALA A 850 -2.33 -15.90 -29.50
C ALA A 850 -1.84 -16.93 -28.47
N ALA A 851 -1.75 -16.55 -27.18
CA ALA A 851 -1.34 -17.45 -26.12
C ALA A 851 -2.46 -18.46 -25.81
N GLY A 852 -2.17 -19.75 -25.97
CA GLY A 852 -3.11 -20.83 -25.63
C GLY A 852 -3.47 -20.84 -24.15
N SER A 853 -2.49 -20.57 -23.28
CA SER A 853 -2.66 -20.46 -21.82
C SER A 853 -3.68 -19.38 -21.42
N ALA A 854 -3.75 -18.27 -22.15
CA ALA A 854 -4.73 -17.21 -21.89
C ALA A 854 -6.17 -17.66 -22.15
N LYS A 855 -6.38 -18.74 -22.94
CA LYS A 855 -7.70 -19.31 -23.28
C LYS A 855 -8.16 -20.40 -22.31
N GLU A 856 -7.31 -20.82 -21.36
CA GLU A 856 -7.66 -21.83 -20.36
C GLU A 856 -8.60 -21.23 -19.30
N VAL A 857 -9.61 -22.00 -18.90
CA VAL A 857 -10.62 -21.58 -17.91
C VAL A 857 -10.02 -21.75 -16.51
N GLY A 858 -9.62 -20.64 -15.88
CA GLY A 858 -9.12 -20.60 -14.51
C GLY A 858 -8.48 -19.25 -14.17
N GLU A 859 -7.66 -19.21 -13.11
CA GLU A 859 -7.03 -17.99 -12.60
C GLU A 859 -6.11 -17.30 -13.64
N GLY A 860 -5.46 -18.09 -14.50
CA GLY A 860 -4.61 -17.61 -15.59
C GLY A 860 -5.36 -17.15 -16.85
N TRP A 861 -6.69 -17.12 -16.84
CA TRP A 861 -7.46 -16.69 -18.01
C TRP A 861 -7.15 -15.24 -18.36
N ALA A 862 -6.92 -14.97 -19.64
CA ALA A 862 -6.45 -13.69 -20.16
C ALA A 862 -5.10 -13.22 -19.56
N ALA A 863 -4.31 -14.12 -18.95
CA ALA A 863 -2.94 -13.83 -18.54
C ALA A 863 -2.07 -13.61 -19.79
N ALA A 864 -1.86 -12.34 -20.11
CA ALA A 864 -1.33 -11.91 -21.39
C ALA A 864 0.18 -11.67 -21.38
N SER A 865 0.94 -12.33 -20.49
CA SER A 865 2.38 -12.07 -20.34
C SER A 865 3.20 -12.55 -21.54
N GLU A 866 2.75 -13.59 -22.24
CA GLU A 866 3.44 -14.20 -23.39
C GLU A 866 2.95 -13.65 -24.74
N ALA A 867 1.69 -13.21 -24.81
CA ALA A 867 1.10 -12.60 -25.99
C ALA A 867 0.03 -11.57 -25.60
N PRO A 868 -0.08 -10.44 -26.32
CA PRO A 868 -1.05 -9.40 -26.00
C PRO A 868 -2.49 -9.91 -26.18
N VAL A 869 -3.41 -9.33 -25.42
CA VAL A 869 -4.83 -9.39 -25.75
C VAL A 869 -5.11 -8.38 -26.84
N VAL A 870 -5.90 -8.80 -27.81
CA VAL A 870 -6.31 -7.98 -28.95
C VAL A 870 -7.82 -8.03 -29.10
N ARG A 871 -8.40 -6.98 -29.67
CA ARG A 871 -9.82 -6.87 -29.93
C ARG A 871 -10.12 -6.54 -31.39
N GLY A 872 -11.31 -6.87 -31.84
CA GLY A 872 -11.77 -6.58 -33.20
C GLY A 872 -13.26 -6.81 -33.36
N SER A 873 -13.80 -6.34 -34.49
CA SER A 873 -15.18 -6.64 -34.85
C SER A 873 -15.25 -7.99 -35.54
N VAL A 874 -16.19 -8.83 -35.11
CA VAL A 874 -16.48 -10.13 -35.71
C VAL A 874 -17.93 -10.16 -36.18
N PRO A 875 -18.26 -10.99 -37.18
CA PRO A 875 -19.65 -11.28 -37.48
C PRO A 875 -20.33 -11.91 -36.26
N PRO A 876 -21.65 -11.73 -36.09
CA PRO A 876 -22.38 -12.36 -35.00
C PRO A 876 -22.19 -13.88 -35.05
N ALA A 877 -21.81 -14.45 -33.90
CA ALA A 877 -21.58 -15.89 -33.79
C ALA A 877 -22.89 -16.67 -34.02
N SER A 878 -22.76 -17.87 -34.61
CA SER A 878 -23.83 -18.87 -34.61
C SER A 878 -24.25 -19.14 -33.15
N GLU A 879 -25.55 -19.18 -32.89
CA GLU A 879 -26.04 -19.35 -31.51
C GLU A 879 -26.02 -20.82 -31.06
N GLY A 880 -25.69 -21.76 -31.95
CA GLY A 880 -25.64 -23.19 -31.63
C GLY A 880 -26.97 -23.76 -31.15
N ALA A 881 -26.98 -25.08 -30.91
CA ALA A 881 -28.12 -25.74 -30.27
C ALA A 881 -28.09 -25.50 -28.75
N GLU A 882 -29.25 -25.38 -28.12
CA GLU A 882 -29.33 -25.31 -26.66
C GLU A 882 -28.98 -26.65 -26.02
N VAL A 883 -28.12 -26.60 -25.00
CA VAL A 883 -27.74 -27.79 -24.22
C VAL A 883 -28.71 -27.92 -23.06
N ASP A 884 -29.49 -28.99 -23.06
CA ASP A 884 -30.30 -29.37 -21.91
C ASP A 884 -29.38 -29.78 -20.74
N LEU A 885 -29.36 -28.95 -19.69
CA LEU A 885 -28.55 -29.17 -18.49
C LEU A 885 -29.00 -30.41 -17.71
N GLU A 886 -30.29 -30.76 -17.74
CA GLU A 886 -30.78 -31.95 -17.04
C GLU A 886 -30.24 -33.23 -17.68
N SER A 887 -30.12 -33.25 -19.01
CA SER A 887 -29.51 -34.37 -19.74
C SER A 887 -28.06 -34.65 -19.34
N LEU A 888 -27.31 -33.64 -18.83
CA LEU A 888 -25.93 -33.80 -18.38
C LEU A 888 -25.82 -34.48 -17.01
N LEU A 889 -26.89 -34.45 -16.21
CA LEU A 889 -26.96 -35.11 -14.91
C LEU A 889 -27.34 -36.59 -15.01
N MET A 890 -27.83 -37.04 -16.17
CA MET A 890 -28.16 -38.44 -16.42
C MET A 890 -26.89 -39.30 -16.45
N THR A 891 -26.81 -40.30 -15.57
CA THR A 891 -25.66 -41.19 -15.44
C THR A 891 -25.64 -42.24 -16.56
N ALA A 892 -24.47 -42.45 -17.18
CA ALA A 892 -24.24 -43.60 -18.06
C ALA A 892 -24.28 -44.91 -17.25
N GLY A 893 -24.63 -46.04 -17.87
CA GLY A 893 -24.90 -47.30 -17.15
C GLY A 893 -23.78 -47.90 -16.28
N ARG A 894 -22.54 -47.37 -16.32
CA ARG A 894 -21.38 -47.80 -15.50
C ARG A 894 -20.81 -46.69 -14.61
N GLU A 895 -21.47 -45.54 -14.57
CA GLU A 895 -21.11 -44.42 -13.73
C GLU A 895 -22.22 -44.18 -12.70
N ALA A 896 -21.86 -44.07 -11.44
CA ALA A 896 -22.80 -43.83 -10.34
C ALA A 896 -22.42 -42.55 -9.60
N LEU A 897 -23.39 -41.67 -9.38
CA LEU A 897 -23.23 -40.48 -8.54
C LEU A 897 -23.76 -40.81 -7.14
N VAL A 898 -22.89 -40.73 -6.14
CA VAL A 898 -23.16 -41.03 -4.74
C VAL A 898 -23.19 -39.71 -3.96
N GLU A 899 -24.30 -39.42 -3.31
CA GLU A 899 -24.40 -38.35 -2.33
C GLU A 899 -24.04 -38.89 -0.95
N ILE A 900 -23.16 -38.18 -0.26
CA ILE A 900 -22.74 -38.46 1.11
C ILE A 900 -23.23 -37.32 1.99
N GLY A 901 -24.17 -37.63 2.87
CA GLY A 901 -24.60 -36.77 3.97
C GLY A 901 -23.70 -37.02 5.19
N THR A 902 -24.25 -37.69 6.19
CA THR A 902 -23.60 -37.93 7.50
C THR A 902 -22.97 -39.33 7.62
N GLU A 903 -22.95 -40.14 6.56
CA GLU A 903 -22.51 -41.53 6.59
C GLU A 903 -21.03 -41.70 6.99
N LEU A 904 -20.22 -40.65 6.75
CA LEU A 904 -18.80 -40.64 7.05
C LEU A 904 -18.44 -39.87 8.34
N ASP A 905 -19.42 -39.26 9.00
CA ASP A 905 -19.24 -38.51 10.25
C ASP A 905 -18.84 -39.42 11.42
N GLY A 906 -18.30 -38.82 12.48
CA GLY A 906 -17.80 -39.50 13.66
C GLY A 906 -16.27 -39.50 13.73
N SER A 907 -15.65 -40.51 14.34
CA SER A 907 -14.20 -40.55 14.53
C SER A 907 -13.42 -40.43 13.22
N ALA A 908 -12.39 -39.58 13.16
CA ALA A 908 -11.48 -39.51 12.02
C ALA A 908 -10.83 -40.87 11.71
N ALA A 909 -10.62 -41.69 12.73
CA ALA A 909 -10.18 -43.07 12.56
C ALA A 909 -11.28 -43.93 11.90
N GLY A 910 -10.89 -44.78 10.94
CA GLY A 910 -11.79 -45.62 10.17
C GLY A 910 -12.55 -44.88 9.06
N PHE A 911 -12.17 -43.63 8.74
CA PHE A 911 -12.81 -42.85 7.68
C PHE A 911 -12.83 -43.59 6.33
N GLY A 912 -11.70 -44.13 5.90
CA GLY A 912 -11.60 -44.88 4.63
C GLY A 912 -12.45 -46.15 4.61
N ALA A 913 -12.55 -46.85 5.74
CA ALA A 913 -13.37 -48.06 5.85
C ALA A 913 -14.86 -47.74 5.72
N ARG A 914 -15.31 -46.63 6.34
CA ARG A 914 -16.69 -46.13 6.18
C ARG A 914 -16.96 -45.70 4.73
N LEU A 915 -16.01 -45.04 4.08
CA LEU A 915 -16.11 -44.66 2.67
C LEU A 915 -16.23 -45.90 1.78
N LYS A 916 -15.32 -46.87 1.91
CA LYS A 916 -15.35 -48.13 1.15
C LYS A 916 -16.67 -48.88 1.33
N SER A 917 -17.16 -48.99 2.57
CA SER A 917 -18.44 -49.64 2.88
C SER A 917 -19.64 -48.89 2.26
N THR A 918 -19.62 -47.56 2.28
CA THR A 918 -20.68 -46.73 1.68
C THR A 918 -20.70 -46.88 0.16
N LEU A 919 -19.52 -46.88 -0.48
CA LEU A 919 -19.39 -47.14 -1.92
C LEU A 919 -19.85 -48.56 -2.29
N ALA A 920 -19.46 -49.59 -1.52
CA ALA A 920 -19.86 -50.96 -1.77
C ALA A 920 -21.38 -51.19 -1.65
N ARG A 921 -22.07 -50.44 -0.79
CA ARG A 921 -23.53 -50.49 -0.66
C ARG A 921 -24.29 -49.83 -1.82
N HIS A 922 -23.63 -48.95 -2.56
CA HIS A 922 -24.28 -48.18 -3.62
C HIS A 922 -24.52 -48.99 -4.90
N SER A 923 -23.61 -49.90 -5.26
CA SER A 923 -23.80 -50.83 -6.39
C SER A 923 -23.22 -52.21 -6.07
N PRO A 924 -23.97 -53.32 -6.32
CA PRO A 924 -23.46 -54.68 -6.15
C PRO A 924 -22.19 -54.99 -6.96
N GLU A 925 -22.04 -54.36 -8.13
CA GLU A 925 -20.87 -54.52 -9.00
C GLU A 925 -19.64 -53.84 -8.40
N LEU A 926 -19.81 -52.62 -7.90
CA LEU A 926 -18.76 -51.87 -7.20
C LEU A 926 -18.34 -52.58 -5.91
N GLY A 927 -19.31 -53.11 -5.14
CA GLY A 927 -19.03 -53.94 -3.97
C GLY A 927 -18.16 -55.15 -4.31
N ARG A 928 -18.48 -55.88 -5.39
CA ARG A 928 -17.68 -57.04 -5.83
C ARG A 928 -16.23 -56.67 -6.16
N VAL A 929 -16.00 -55.53 -6.81
CA VAL A 929 -14.65 -55.06 -7.17
C VAL A 929 -13.89 -54.60 -5.91
N LEU A 930 -14.53 -53.84 -5.02
CA LEU A 930 -13.93 -53.33 -3.78
C LEU A 930 -13.61 -54.44 -2.76
N ASP A 931 -14.33 -55.56 -2.79
CA ASP A 931 -14.05 -56.76 -1.98
C ASP A 931 -12.81 -57.54 -2.47
N GLY A 932 -12.26 -57.20 -3.64
CA GLY A 932 -11.02 -57.77 -4.14
C GLY A 932 -9.78 -57.31 -3.36
N GLN A 933 -8.69 -58.05 -3.52
CA GLN A 933 -7.37 -57.66 -3.00
C GLN A 933 -6.86 -56.44 -3.76
N LEU A 934 -6.56 -55.35 -3.05
CA LEU A 934 -6.01 -54.13 -3.64
C LEU A 934 -4.58 -54.38 -4.16
N LEU A 935 -4.34 -54.04 -5.42
CA LEU A 935 -3.05 -54.16 -6.10
C LEU A 935 -2.36 -52.80 -6.22
N SER A 936 -3.11 -51.76 -6.58
CA SER A 936 -2.60 -50.38 -6.62
C SER A 936 -3.67 -49.35 -6.30
N LEU A 937 -3.25 -48.22 -5.74
CA LEU A 937 -4.12 -47.09 -5.40
C LEU A 937 -3.41 -45.78 -5.69
N LYS A 938 -4.04 -44.90 -6.46
CA LYS A 938 -3.51 -43.57 -6.78
C LYS A 938 -4.50 -42.51 -6.35
N TYR A 939 -4.10 -41.62 -5.46
CA TYR A 939 -4.90 -40.47 -5.06
C TYR A 939 -4.22 -39.18 -5.51
N SER A 940 -4.95 -38.32 -6.21
CA SER A 940 -4.49 -37.00 -6.65
C SER A 940 -5.38 -35.93 -6.06
N ASP A 941 -4.79 -34.99 -5.32
CA ASP A 941 -5.50 -33.87 -4.69
C ASP A 941 -4.57 -32.69 -4.47
N ARG A 942 -4.91 -31.53 -5.05
CA ARG A 942 -4.07 -30.32 -4.95
C ARG A 942 -4.17 -29.62 -3.59
N TYR A 943 -5.10 -30.01 -2.71
CA TYR A 943 -5.42 -29.31 -1.46
C TYR A 943 -4.98 -30.04 -0.19
N LEU A 944 -4.03 -30.97 -0.29
CA LEU A 944 -3.46 -31.63 0.88
C LEU A 944 -2.46 -30.69 1.56
N PHE A 945 -2.97 -29.67 2.24
CA PHE A 945 -2.18 -28.67 2.95
C PHE A 945 -2.40 -28.66 4.47
N SER A 946 -3.50 -29.22 4.97
CA SER A 946 -3.81 -29.26 6.40
C SER A 946 -3.53 -30.62 7.04
N PRO A 947 -3.20 -30.66 8.34
CA PRO A 947 -3.08 -31.90 9.12
C PRO A 947 -4.33 -32.77 9.07
N LEU A 948 -5.51 -32.15 9.06
CA LEU A 948 -6.78 -32.86 8.90
C LEU A 948 -6.84 -33.60 7.56
N ALA A 949 -6.52 -32.93 6.45
CA ALA A 949 -6.53 -33.56 5.13
C ALA A 949 -5.52 -34.72 5.05
N VAL A 950 -4.30 -34.53 5.58
CA VAL A 950 -3.28 -35.58 5.66
C VAL A 950 -3.78 -36.77 6.48
N ARG A 951 -4.40 -36.53 7.64
CA ARG A 951 -5.01 -37.57 8.48
C ARG A 951 -6.07 -38.37 7.73
N LEU A 952 -6.99 -37.69 7.04
CA LEU A 952 -8.08 -38.33 6.31
C LEU A 952 -7.62 -39.10 5.07
N VAL A 953 -6.62 -38.60 4.34
CA VAL A 953 -6.03 -39.35 3.21
C VAL A 953 -5.32 -40.62 3.69
N THR A 954 -4.59 -40.56 4.80
CA THR A 954 -3.96 -41.75 5.39
C THR A 954 -5.00 -42.79 5.79
N GLU A 955 -6.09 -42.35 6.43
CA GLU A 955 -7.22 -43.22 6.79
C GLU A 955 -7.97 -43.78 5.57
N LEU A 956 -8.03 -43.01 4.48
CA LEU A 956 -8.55 -43.46 3.19
C LEU A 956 -7.70 -44.59 2.61
N VAL A 957 -6.37 -44.45 2.63
CA VAL A 957 -5.43 -45.48 2.17
C VAL A 957 -5.53 -46.75 3.02
N GLU A 958 -5.57 -46.60 4.35
CA GLU A 958 -5.71 -47.72 5.29
C GLU A 958 -7.02 -48.48 5.08
N GLY A 959 -8.15 -47.76 4.95
CA GLY A 959 -9.47 -48.36 4.78
C GLY A 959 -9.66 -49.15 3.48
N PHE A 960 -8.86 -48.88 2.45
CA PHE A 960 -8.87 -49.66 1.21
C PHE A 960 -8.04 -50.95 1.28
N GLY A 961 -7.27 -51.17 2.37
CA GLY A 961 -6.47 -52.37 2.58
C GLY A 961 -5.12 -52.33 1.87
N ALA A 962 -4.47 -51.17 1.79
CA ALA A 962 -3.32 -50.93 0.93
C ALA A 962 -1.95 -51.43 1.44
N ARG A 963 -1.91 -52.29 2.46
CA ARG A 963 -0.65 -52.70 3.12
C ARG A 963 0.34 -53.41 2.17
N ASP A 964 -0.19 -54.18 1.21
CA ASP A 964 0.59 -54.90 0.21
C ASP A 964 0.46 -54.31 -1.22
N ALA A 965 -0.20 -53.17 -1.36
CA ALA A 965 -0.49 -52.52 -2.63
C ALA A 965 0.50 -51.38 -2.93
N ASP A 966 0.72 -51.07 -4.21
CA ASP A 966 1.48 -49.89 -4.60
C ASP A 966 0.59 -48.63 -4.47
N VAL A 967 0.99 -47.70 -3.59
CA VAL A 967 0.21 -46.48 -3.31
C VAL A 967 0.93 -45.25 -3.82
N THR A 968 0.25 -44.39 -4.58
CA THR A 968 0.79 -43.10 -5.02
C THR A 968 -0.15 -41.97 -4.60
N ILE A 969 0.37 -41.02 -3.81
CA ILE A 969 -0.34 -39.78 -3.46
C ILE A 969 0.33 -38.63 -4.21
N THR A 970 -0.40 -37.97 -5.11
CA THR A 970 0.09 -36.81 -5.84
C THR A 970 -0.56 -35.54 -5.31
N THR A 971 0.23 -34.53 -4.95
CA THR A 971 -0.26 -33.23 -4.46
C THR A 971 0.66 -32.08 -4.85
N LEU A 972 0.24 -30.83 -4.64
CA LEU A 972 1.05 -29.65 -4.99
C LEU A 972 2.26 -29.49 -4.05
N ASN A 973 3.37 -29.03 -4.61
CA ASN A 973 4.55 -28.65 -3.84
C ASN A 973 4.42 -27.28 -3.18
N ALA A 974 3.61 -26.38 -3.75
CA ALA A 974 3.38 -25.01 -3.30
C ALA A 974 1.89 -24.65 -3.42
N ARG A 975 1.44 -23.67 -2.62
CA ARG A 975 0.07 -23.15 -2.68
C ARG A 975 -0.11 -22.29 -3.92
N THR A 976 -1.34 -22.22 -4.42
CA THR A 976 -1.74 -21.36 -5.54
C THR A 976 -2.33 -20.03 -5.08
N THR A 977 -2.91 -19.97 -3.87
CA THR A 977 -3.53 -18.76 -3.31
C THR A 977 -2.78 -18.22 -2.10
N ALA A 978 -2.66 -16.89 -2.03
CA ALA A 978 -1.75 -16.11 -1.18
C ALA A 978 -2.11 -16.01 0.32
N GLN A 979 -3.01 -16.84 0.86
CA GLN A 979 -3.36 -16.82 2.29
C GLN A 979 -3.12 -18.18 2.94
N ALA A 980 -1.94 -18.33 3.53
CA ALA A 980 -1.83 -19.20 4.68
C ALA A 980 -2.55 -18.53 5.85
N ARG A 981 -3.68 -19.09 6.26
CA ARG A 981 -4.25 -18.77 7.57
C ARG A 981 -3.29 -19.33 8.61
N GLU A 982 -2.52 -18.45 9.26
CA GLU A 982 -1.74 -18.81 10.45
C GLU A 982 -2.72 -19.12 11.59
N SER A 983 -3.15 -20.38 11.66
CA SER A 983 -4.04 -20.88 12.69
C SER A 983 -3.48 -22.18 13.24
N ARG A 984 -3.53 -22.35 14.57
CA ARG A 984 -3.02 -23.52 15.30
C ARG A 984 -4.06 -24.62 15.45
N LEU A 985 -4.93 -24.78 14.45
CA LEU A 985 -5.97 -25.81 14.43
C LEU A 985 -5.61 -26.89 13.43
N ILE A 986 -6.09 -28.11 13.68
CA ILE A 986 -5.83 -29.27 12.81
C ILE A 986 -6.33 -29.08 11.37
N GLN A 987 -7.35 -28.25 11.16
CA GLN A 987 -7.86 -27.88 9.83
C GLN A 987 -7.08 -26.76 9.14
N SER A 988 -6.08 -26.18 9.79
CA SER A 988 -5.29 -25.07 9.24
C SER A 988 -4.10 -25.63 8.48
N ASP A 989 -3.71 -25.00 7.40
CA ASP A 989 -2.62 -25.49 6.57
C ASP A 989 -1.25 -25.33 7.22
N TRP A 990 -0.33 -26.27 6.99
CA TRP A 990 1.07 -26.16 7.41
C TRP A 990 1.75 -24.93 6.85
N ALA A 991 2.43 -24.16 7.70
CA ALA A 991 3.27 -23.04 7.27
C ALA A 991 4.46 -23.52 6.43
N ASP A 992 5.14 -24.59 6.86
CA ASP A 992 6.22 -25.25 6.11
C ASP A 992 5.70 -26.47 5.35
N LEU A 993 5.74 -26.40 4.01
CA LEU A 993 5.29 -27.48 3.13
C LEU A 993 6.28 -28.67 3.07
N GLY A 994 7.52 -28.47 3.52
CA GLY A 994 8.53 -29.50 3.74
C GLY A 994 8.19 -30.38 4.96
N ASP A 995 7.73 -29.77 6.05
CA ASP A 995 7.22 -30.50 7.23
C ASP A 995 6.00 -31.33 6.87
N ARG A 996 5.02 -30.72 6.19
CA ARG A 996 3.87 -31.44 5.62
C ARG A 996 4.31 -32.64 4.78
N ALA A 997 5.22 -32.44 3.82
CA ALA A 997 5.64 -33.52 2.93
C ALA A 997 6.35 -34.65 3.69
N THR A 998 7.13 -34.31 4.70
CA THR A 998 7.83 -35.28 5.56
C THR A 998 6.84 -36.08 6.40
N LEU A 999 5.90 -35.40 7.08
CA LEU A 999 4.87 -36.04 7.89
C LEU A 999 3.91 -36.90 7.06
N LEU A 1000 3.48 -36.43 5.88
CA LEU A 1000 2.65 -37.21 4.98
C LEU A 1000 3.34 -38.51 4.56
N ARG A 1001 4.63 -38.46 4.18
CA ARG A 1001 5.41 -39.66 3.83
C ARG A 1001 5.56 -40.61 5.03
N GLN A 1002 5.92 -40.08 6.20
CA GLN A 1002 6.11 -40.89 7.40
C GLN A 1002 4.80 -41.57 7.82
N PHE A 1003 3.70 -40.82 7.82
CA PHE A 1003 2.40 -41.34 8.27
C PHE A 1003 1.83 -42.36 7.27
N LEU A 1004 1.98 -42.13 5.96
CA LEU A 1004 1.58 -43.09 4.93
C LEU A 1004 2.40 -44.39 4.98
N ALA A 1005 3.70 -44.30 5.26
CA ALA A 1005 4.57 -45.48 5.34
C ALA A 1005 4.16 -46.46 6.46
N GLU A 1006 3.49 -45.99 7.52
CA GLU A 1006 2.97 -46.85 8.58
C GLU A 1006 1.79 -47.73 8.14
N VAL A 1007 0.93 -47.22 7.24
CA VAL A 1007 -0.26 -47.93 6.76
C VAL A 1007 -0.04 -48.64 5.41
N ALA A 1008 0.85 -48.10 4.58
CA ALA A 1008 1.21 -48.61 3.26
C ALA A 1008 2.74 -48.49 3.05
N PRO A 1009 3.52 -49.53 3.38
CA PRO A 1009 4.98 -49.51 3.25
C PRO A 1009 5.50 -49.29 1.82
N ARG A 1010 4.69 -49.59 0.80
CA ARG A 1010 4.97 -49.35 -0.63
C ARG A 1010 4.34 -48.05 -1.15
N SER A 1011 4.20 -47.05 -0.30
CA SER A 1011 3.65 -45.74 -0.66
C SER A 1011 4.70 -44.77 -1.18
N MET A 1012 4.29 -43.92 -2.12
CA MET A 1012 5.07 -42.83 -2.68
C MET A 1012 4.25 -41.54 -2.67
N VAL A 1013 4.91 -40.42 -2.38
CA VAL A 1013 4.29 -39.08 -2.40
C VAL A 1013 4.97 -38.24 -3.48
N ASP A 1014 4.22 -37.96 -4.55
CA ASP A 1014 4.66 -37.14 -5.68
C ASP A 1014 4.23 -35.68 -5.48
N LEU A 1015 5.21 -34.78 -5.43
CA LEU A 1015 4.97 -33.34 -5.32
C LEU A 1015 5.13 -32.66 -6.68
N VAL A 1016 4.08 -32.03 -7.19
CA VAL A 1016 4.06 -31.39 -8.52
C VAL A 1016 3.87 -29.87 -8.43
N HIS A 1017 4.36 -29.13 -9.42
CA HIS A 1017 4.20 -27.67 -9.50
C HIS A 1017 2.84 -27.21 -10.03
N ARG A 1018 2.18 -28.04 -10.84
CA ARG A 1018 0.83 -27.79 -11.37
C ARG A 1018 0.02 -29.07 -11.37
N MET A 1019 -1.26 -28.93 -11.03
CA MET A 1019 -2.26 -29.98 -10.98
C MET A 1019 -3.64 -29.33 -11.16
N GLY A 1020 -4.52 -29.93 -11.97
CA GLY A 1020 -5.91 -29.46 -12.10
C GLY A 1020 -6.70 -29.64 -10.80
N HIS A 1021 -7.85 -28.96 -10.64
CA HIS A 1021 -8.70 -29.06 -9.43
C HIS A 1021 -9.28 -30.44 -9.15
N ARG A 1022 -9.18 -31.35 -10.11
CA ARG A 1022 -9.78 -32.69 -10.04
C ARG A 1022 -9.16 -33.51 -8.92
N ARG A 1023 -10.02 -33.98 -8.00
CA ARG A 1023 -9.65 -34.86 -6.90
C ARG A 1023 -10.07 -36.28 -7.25
N ARG A 1024 -9.10 -37.17 -7.37
CA ARG A 1024 -9.28 -38.46 -8.04
C ARG A 1024 -8.62 -39.57 -7.24
N LEU A 1025 -9.36 -40.65 -7.02
CA LEU A 1025 -8.86 -41.92 -6.48
C LEU A 1025 -9.01 -43.01 -7.52
N ASP A 1026 -7.91 -43.49 -8.09
CA ASP A 1026 -7.89 -44.70 -8.90
C ASP A 1026 -7.53 -45.90 -8.02
N PHE A 1027 -8.25 -47.01 -8.19
CA PHE A 1027 -7.94 -48.25 -7.50
C PHE A 1027 -7.97 -49.43 -8.47
N VAL A 1028 -7.07 -50.38 -8.27
CA VAL A 1028 -7.01 -51.65 -9.01
C VAL A 1028 -7.03 -52.77 -7.99
N THR A 1029 -7.97 -53.69 -8.14
CA THR A 1029 -8.04 -54.94 -7.38
C THR A 1029 -7.86 -56.13 -8.30
N ASP A 1030 -7.68 -57.32 -7.73
CA ASP A 1030 -7.71 -58.59 -8.46
C ASP A 1030 -9.06 -58.89 -9.15
N ARG A 1031 -10.12 -58.14 -8.81
CA ARG A 1031 -11.49 -58.30 -9.32
C ARG A 1031 -11.94 -57.19 -10.27
N GLY A 1032 -11.08 -56.22 -10.58
CA GLY A 1032 -11.37 -55.14 -11.50
C GLY A 1032 -10.68 -53.83 -11.11
N SER A 1033 -11.00 -52.74 -11.79
CA SER A 1033 -10.50 -51.42 -11.43
C SER A 1033 -11.58 -50.37 -11.54
N GLY A 1034 -11.39 -49.27 -10.84
CA GLY A 1034 -12.32 -48.16 -10.88
C GLY A 1034 -11.68 -46.85 -10.48
N THR A 1035 -12.44 -45.79 -10.68
CA THR A 1035 -12.06 -44.43 -10.33
C THR A 1035 -13.18 -43.79 -9.53
N VAL A 1036 -12.83 -43.16 -8.41
CA VAL A 1036 -13.70 -42.26 -7.64
C VAL A 1036 -13.27 -40.83 -7.88
N PHE A 1037 -14.19 -40.00 -8.34
CA PHE A 1037 -14.03 -38.55 -8.46
C PHE A 1037 -14.71 -37.89 -7.28
N PHE A 1038 -14.01 -36.96 -6.63
CA PHE A 1038 -14.52 -36.21 -5.49
C PHE A 1038 -14.78 -34.76 -5.91
N ASP A 1039 -15.85 -34.17 -5.41
CA ASP A 1039 -16.14 -32.75 -5.59
C ASP A 1039 -15.18 -31.85 -4.78
N GLN A 1040 -14.91 -32.16 -3.51
CA GLN A 1040 -14.00 -31.44 -2.60
C GLN A 1040 -12.94 -32.35 -1.97
N GLY A 1041 -12.84 -33.61 -2.39
CA GLY A 1041 -11.86 -34.57 -1.88
C GLY A 1041 -12.16 -34.92 -0.43
N VAL A 1042 -11.12 -34.98 0.40
CA VAL A 1042 -11.29 -35.08 1.86
C VAL A 1042 -11.53 -33.71 2.52
N GLY A 1043 -11.58 -32.62 1.75
CA GLY A 1043 -11.73 -31.25 2.24
C GLY A 1043 -13.12 -30.90 2.75
N SER A 1044 -14.15 -31.67 2.39
CA SER A 1044 -15.53 -31.43 2.87
C SER A 1044 -15.69 -31.62 4.37
N TRP A 1045 -14.83 -32.44 4.98
CA TRP A 1045 -14.92 -32.78 6.40
C TRP A 1045 -14.16 -31.78 7.27
N LYS A 1046 -14.82 -31.35 8.34
CA LYS A 1046 -14.28 -30.45 9.36
C LYS A 1046 -14.19 -31.18 10.69
N ALA A 1047 -13.17 -30.86 11.49
CA ALA A 1047 -13.09 -31.37 12.86
C ALA A 1047 -14.25 -30.84 13.72
N VAL A 1048 -14.80 -31.71 14.58
CA VAL A 1048 -15.84 -31.34 15.54
C VAL A 1048 -15.18 -30.65 16.73
N GLY A 1049 -15.27 -29.31 16.75
CA GLY A 1049 -14.67 -28.47 17.79
C GLY A 1049 -13.33 -27.86 17.37
N ARG A 1050 -12.66 -27.18 18.32
CA ARG A 1050 -11.33 -26.59 18.09
C ARG A 1050 -10.26 -27.59 18.51
N ILE A 1051 -9.76 -28.37 17.56
CA ILE A 1051 -8.67 -29.32 17.81
C ILE A 1051 -7.32 -28.60 17.62
N PRO A 1052 -6.54 -28.38 18.69
CA PRO A 1052 -5.27 -27.69 18.60
C PRO A 1052 -4.24 -28.56 17.86
N PHE A 1053 -3.46 -27.94 16.99
CA PHE A 1053 -2.34 -28.53 16.27
C PHE A 1053 -1.21 -27.50 16.19
N ASP A 1054 -0.06 -27.83 16.76
CA ASP A 1054 1.12 -26.97 16.77
C ASP A 1054 1.98 -27.26 15.53
N HIS A 1055 1.89 -26.38 14.54
CA HIS A 1055 2.63 -26.48 13.27
C HIS A 1055 4.13 -26.22 13.41
N LEU A 1056 4.58 -25.67 14.55
CA LEU A 1056 5.98 -25.35 14.82
C LEU A 1056 6.65 -26.38 15.75
N ALA A 1057 5.88 -27.33 16.28
CA ALA A 1057 6.43 -28.41 17.09
C ALA A 1057 7.37 -29.30 16.26
N ASP A 1058 8.27 -30.03 16.92
CA ASP A 1058 9.08 -31.02 16.23
C ASP A 1058 8.23 -32.08 15.51
N LEU A 1059 8.75 -32.66 14.42
CA LEU A 1059 8.02 -33.62 13.59
C LEU A 1059 7.50 -34.83 14.39
N THR A 1060 8.19 -35.25 15.45
CA THR A 1060 7.74 -36.39 16.27
C THR A 1060 6.49 -36.03 17.06
N ARG A 1061 6.43 -34.83 17.62
CA ARG A 1061 5.28 -34.30 18.35
C ARG A 1061 4.10 -34.03 17.42
N GLN A 1062 4.36 -33.47 16.23
CA GLN A 1062 3.33 -33.28 15.20
C GLN A 1062 2.73 -34.62 14.74
N LEU A 1063 3.57 -35.63 14.50
CA LEU A 1063 3.11 -36.98 14.14
C LEU A 1063 2.25 -37.61 15.24
N ARG A 1064 2.60 -37.40 16.51
CA ARG A 1064 1.77 -37.85 17.65
C ARG A 1064 0.43 -37.13 17.70
N ALA A 1065 0.41 -35.81 17.45
CA ALA A 1065 -0.80 -35.01 17.43
C ALA A 1065 -1.74 -35.43 16.28
N LEU A 1066 -1.20 -35.73 15.10
CA LEU A 1066 -1.95 -36.27 13.96
C LEU A 1066 -2.69 -37.58 14.29
N LYS A 1067 -2.10 -38.43 15.14
CA LYS A 1067 -2.67 -39.71 15.57
C LYS A 1067 -3.68 -39.59 16.71
N ALA A 1068 -3.80 -38.42 17.32
CA ALA A 1068 -4.75 -38.23 18.40
C ALA A 1068 -6.20 -38.43 17.89
N PRO A 1069 -7.09 -39.05 18.68
CA PRO A 1069 -8.47 -39.24 18.28
C PRO A 1069 -9.23 -37.91 18.32
N PHE A 1070 -10.02 -37.65 17.28
CA PHE A 1070 -10.98 -36.57 17.21
C PHE A 1070 -12.09 -36.93 16.21
N ASP A 1071 -13.24 -36.28 16.35
CA ASP A 1071 -14.38 -36.49 15.45
C ASP A 1071 -14.37 -35.49 14.30
N ILE A 1072 -14.93 -35.92 13.17
CA ILE A 1072 -15.15 -35.14 11.96
C ILE A 1072 -16.64 -35.12 11.62
N LYS A 1073 -17.05 -34.06 10.94
CA LYS A 1073 -18.38 -33.93 10.35
C LYS A 1073 -18.28 -33.34 8.96
N ASN A 1074 -19.16 -33.79 8.07
CA ASN A 1074 -19.32 -33.24 6.72
C ASN A 1074 -19.97 -31.84 6.79
N ASP A 1075 -19.82 -31.04 5.72
CA ASP A 1075 -20.51 -29.75 5.61
C ASP A 1075 -22.02 -29.94 5.32
N ILE A 1076 -22.83 -28.93 5.65
CA ILE A 1076 -24.31 -29.00 5.65
C ILE A 1076 -24.88 -29.22 4.22
N GLU A 1077 -24.11 -28.91 3.18
CA GLU A 1077 -24.54 -29.02 1.78
C GLU A 1077 -24.33 -30.41 1.14
N GLY A 1078 -23.79 -31.38 1.90
CA GLY A 1078 -23.50 -32.74 1.39
C GLY A 1078 -22.25 -32.81 0.50
N THR A 1079 -21.72 -34.01 0.31
CA THR A 1079 -20.52 -34.29 -0.53
C THR A 1079 -20.88 -35.25 -1.65
N TYR A 1080 -20.53 -34.93 -2.89
CA TYR A 1080 -20.82 -35.78 -4.05
C TYR A 1080 -19.59 -36.51 -4.57
N LEU A 1081 -19.73 -37.81 -4.83
CA LEU A 1081 -18.73 -38.65 -5.46
C LEU A 1081 -19.27 -39.23 -6.76
N ALA A 1082 -18.48 -39.25 -7.83
CA ALA A 1082 -18.78 -40.08 -9.01
C ALA A 1082 -17.86 -41.29 -9.01
N VAL A 1083 -18.44 -42.49 -9.15
CA VAL A 1083 -17.69 -43.73 -9.27
C VAL A 1083 -17.86 -44.29 -10.67
N ARG A 1084 -16.75 -44.64 -11.30
CA ARG A 1084 -16.71 -45.27 -12.62
C ARG A 1084 -15.88 -46.54 -12.57
N LEU A 1085 -16.47 -47.66 -12.95
CA LEU A 1085 -15.72 -48.92 -13.15
C LEU A 1085 -15.06 -48.89 -14.53
N ASN A 1086 -13.79 -49.29 -14.60
CA ASN A 1086 -13.07 -49.43 -15.87
C ASN A 1086 -13.31 -50.83 -16.46
N GLU A 1087 -13.10 -50.97 -17.77
CA GLU A 1087 -13.27 -52.23 -18.50
C GLU A 1087 -12.25 -53.31 -18.13
#